data_AF-A0A5N6GP56-F1
#
_entry.id   AF-A0A5N6GP56-F1
#
_cell.length_a   1.000
_cell.length_b   1.000
_cell.length_c   1.000
_cell.angle_alpha   90.00
_cell.angle_beta   90.00
_cell.angle_gamma   90.00
#
_symmetry.space_group_name_H-M   'P 1'
#
loop_
_entity.id
_entity.type
_entity.pdbx_description
1 polymer ?
#
loop_
_entity_poly.entity_id
_entity_poly.type
_entity_poly.pdbx_seq_one_letter_code
_entity_poly.pdbx_strand_id
1 'polypeptide(L)'
;MGFIYTLDTETGTFKISQGKRFTRPLFPVPTDTYLKPATLREGHDIGIRFTDLGYSHLVPHKYTRVDKLDLQRLNLKRLQLEFGIPTAMNELQERVFTDFFFRWNRYLDPSDWGYTNRDFKSLSMALLRLAAWDFEVTSGSRTDMGKAVLEQWQYPKTEVFWFHRFLVVIQEDILLVSMKSIAILKARIYLDHNGANGHVPRLILLSPIHVAFVELRKDGDWCSKSLLLVTSSSAAWCSPGFRALSRVLSSNYQTPIGDTAAQFEKWRVDLPFEILHMILKLCEPRDAVSFAQASVAVEKCSYTSIPQFKGLAVREFVLSIPCCGEPAGLDVRGLCCAECYAWQHLACVGLLHWPPDVQYICSKCQKEEPSYRLVLLNSRQYRWRDWPVHIGKSAMSLRYEGDIKQQASFLSLHSSILPLALSLPDTFITPEIEKRSTMTAFKPLLSPFHVSKEPKNPRGILRLPRNIPSTSVVIRDNFTLSTWLFLGGLLQGLAVIIFGTYALIPTMLILLYRTTDHLLMAANITRNRYMDGVMQTKASAQAPDANGTFGKEIASESIVVFHLGTRSNHPLGLLAPGFSELNRQVIAMNREMNSDPVKYGLLGTSAWGKQDDPAGNELMAIYYLRDYDALHRFAHGPLHVEGMTWWTKIVKDHPHIAIYHETYLVPKGKWENIYINSKLTGMGDTWFPVVEKEEGEEGGVSRFVRPIVDAKHPALRSAARRLVMRQLEGAEKGEDDLYDRTW
;
A
#
# COMPACT_ATOMS: atom_id res chain seq x y z
N MET A 1 5.21 -13.30 -51.30
CA MET A 1 5.80 -12.29 -50.38
C MET A 1 4.74 -11.24 -50.15
N GLY A 2 4.39 -10.92 -48.90
CA GLY A 2 3.46 -9.82 -48.59
C GLY A 2 4.26 -8.58 -48.22
N PHE A 3 3.83 -7.40 -48.64
CA PHE A 3 4.36 -6.13 -48.17
C PHE A 3 3.30 -5.48 -47.26
N ILE A 4 3.76 -4.95 -46.12
CA ILE A 4 2.98 -4.15 -45.19
C ILE A 4 3.30 -2.69 -45.50
N TYR A 5 2.26 -1.95 -45.87
CA TYR A 5 2.33 -0.53 -46.15
C TYR A 5 1.78 0.22 -44.93
N THR A 6 2.63 1.01 -44.27
CA THR A 6 2.24 1.82 -43.13
C THR A 6 2.32 3.28 -43.54
N LEU A 7 1.17 3.97 -43.52
CA LEU A 7 1.08 5.40 -43.75
C LEU A 7 0.83 6.09 -42.41
N ASP A 8 1.83 6.83 -41.94
CA ASP A 8 1.69 7.70 -40.78
C ASP A 8 1.24 9.09 -41.27
N THR A 9 0.01 9.44 -40.88
CA THR A 9 -0.64 10.70 -41.29
C THR A 9 -0.21 11.89 -40.44
N GLU A 10 0.36 11.68 -39.25
CA GLU A 10 0.85 12.75 -38.38
C GLU A 10 2.29 13.15 -38.75
N THR A 11 3.13 12.17 -39.09
CA THR A 11 4.53 12.44 -39.52
C THR A 11 4.70 12.59 -41.03
N GLY A 12 3.66 12.27 -41.81
CA GLY A 12 3.69 12.34 -43.27
C GLY A 12 4.73 11.39 -43.86
N THR A 13 4.86 10.18 -43.31
CA THR A 13 5.82 9.18 -43.77
C THR A 13 5.13 7.93 -44.30
N PHE A 14 5.61 7.43 -45.45
CA PHE A 14 5.16 6.18 -46.04
C PHE A 14 6.26 5.13 -45.87
N LYS A 15 5.96 4.10 -45.08
CA LYS A 15 6.86 2.97 -44.80
C LYS A 15 6.38 1.74 -45.56
N ILE A 16 7.27 1.15 -46.35
CA ILE A 16 7.05 -0.16 -46.98
C ILE A 16 7.92 -1.16 -46.23
N SER A 17 7.30 -2.12 -45.55
CA SER A 17 8.00 -3.20 -44.86
C SER A 17 7.59 -4.54 -45.48
N GLN A 18 8.52 -5.49 -45.62
CA GLN A 18 8.17 -6.81 -46.13
C GLN A 18 7.64 -7.66 -44.99
N GLY A 19 6.39 -8.12 -45.07
CA GLY A 19 5.81 -9.07 -44.13
C GLY A 19 6.53 -10.41 -44.24
N LYS A 20 7.49 -10.66 -43.34
CA LYS A 20 8.20 -11.93 -43.30
C LYS A 20 7.24 -13.05 -42.89
N ARG A 21 7.26 -14.13 -43.67
CA ARG A 21 6.99 -15.48 -43.18
C ARG A 21 8.04 -15.80 -42.12
N PHE A 22 7.64 -16.15 -40.89
CA PHE A 22 8.53 -16.63 -39.82
C PHE A 22 9.08 -18.05 -40.11
N THR A 23 9.54 -18.32 -41.33
CA THR A 23 10.16 -19.59 -41.70
C THR A 23 11.43 -19.33 -42.52
N ARG A 24 12.59 -19.35 -41.83
CA ARG A 24 14.00 -19.27 -42.33
C ARG A 24 14.38 -18.06 -43.20
N PRO A 25 15.57 -17.46 -43.02
CA PRO A 25 16.31 -16.81 -44.10
C PRO A 25 17.30 -17.79 -44.73
N LEU A 26 17.21 -17.96 -46.05
CA LEU A 26 18.41 -17.97 -46.88
C LEU A 26 18.35 -16.63 -47.62
N PHE A 27 19.12 -15.65 -47.12
CA PHE A 27 19.33 -14.28 -47.65
C PHE A 27 18.16 -13.27 -47.45
N PRO A 28 18.35 -11.96 -47.71
CA PRO A 28 19.11 -10.90 -47.01
C PRO A 28 18.22 -10.03 -46.06
N VAL A 29 18.81 -9.16 -45.24
CA VAL A 29 18.09 -8.19 -44.34
C VAL A 29 17.60 -6.98 -45.16
N PRO A 30 16.32 -6.54 -45.05
CA PRO A 30 15.88 -5.32 -45.71
C PRO A 30 16.22 -4.07 -44.88
N THR A 31 16.74 -3.04 -45.54
CA THR A 31 16.79 -1.68 -45.00
C THR A 31 15.39 -1.07 -45.14
N ASP A 32 14.77 -0.67 -44.02
CA ASP A 32 13.51 0.09 -44.05
C ASP A 32 13.66 1.29 -44.98
N THR A 33 12.80 1.40 -46.00
CA THR A 33 12.83 2.53 -46.94
C THR A 33 11.74 3.53 -46.52
N TYR A 34 12.18 4.70 -46.05
CA TYR A 34 11.30 5.80 -45.65
C TYR A 34 11.13 6.76 -46.83
N LEU A 35 9.90 6.94 -47.30
CA LEU A 35 9.59 7.87 -48.38
C LEU A 35 8.74 9.03 -47.86
N LYS A 36 9.09 10.26 -48.25
CA LYS A 36 8.22 11.43 -48.09
C LYS A 36 7.16 11.42 -49.21
N PRO A 37 5.85 11.51 -48.92
CA PRO A 37 4.78 11.45 -49.92
C PRO A 37 4.91 12.52 -51.02
N ALA A 38 5.50 13.68 -50.71
CA ALA A 38 5.71 14.78 -51.65
C ALA A 38 6.66 14.44 -52.84
N THR A 39 7.38 13.33 -52.77
CA THR A 39 8.35 12.90 -53.81
C THR A 39 7.84 11.79 -54.74
N LEU A 40 6.62 11.28 -54.56
CA LEU A 40 6.07 10.21 -55.39
C LEU A 40 5.21 10.79 -56.53
N ARG A 41 5.58 10.53 -57.79
CA ARG A 41 4.74 10.76 -58.98
C ARG A 41 4.32 9.42 -59.60
N GLU A 42 3.16 9.38 -60.25
CA GLU A 42 2.66 8.21 -60.99
C GLU A 42 3.73 7.68 -61.96
N GLY A 43 4.11 6.41 -61.82
CA GLY A 43 5.07 5.72 -62.71
C GLY A 43 6.54 5.65 -62.25
N HIS A 44 6.86 5.96 -60.98
CA HIS A 44 8.24 5.81 -60.46
C HIS A 44 8.58 4.35 -60.09
N ASP A 45 9.60 3.77 -60.74
CA ASP A 45 10.18 2.46 -60.38
C ASP A 45 11.23 2.61 -59.27
N ILE A 46 11.06 1.87 -58.17
CA ILE A 46 11.96 1.89 -57.00
C ILE A 46 12.79 0.60 -56.97
N GLY A 47 14.08 0.70 -57.28
CA GLY A 47 15.01 -0.43 -57.21
C GLY A 47 15.60 -0.63 -55.80
N ILE A 48 15.25 -1.73 -55.12
CA ILE A 48 15.81 -2.12 -53.82
C ILE A 48 17.04 -3.01 -54.06
N ARG A 49 18.24 -2.58 -53.61
CA ARG A 49 19.46 -3.42 -53.64
C ARG A 49 19.62 -4.17 -52.32
N PHE A 50 19.95 -5.46 -52.41
CA PHE A 50 20.20 -6.32 -51.25
C PHE A 50 21.69 -6.62 -51.09
N THR A 51 22.20 -6.64 -49.85
CA THR A 51 23.56 -7.07 -49.50
C THR A 51 23.54 -8.33 -48.64
N ASP A 52 24.30 -9.36 -49.04
CA ASP A 52 24.42 -10.64 -48.34
C ASP A 52 25.34 -10.56 -47.13
N LEU A 53 24.82 -10.88 -45.95
CA LEU A 53 25.62 -11.13 -44.73
C LEU A 53 25.26 -12.52 -44.18
N GLY A 54 26.25 -13.42 -44.21
CA GLY A 54 26.15 -14.81 -43.81
C GLY A 54 25.99 -15.04 -42.29
N TYR A 55 25.53 -16.24 -41.97
CA TYR A 55 24.98 -16.73 -40.69
C TYR A 55 25.95 -16.85 -39.49
N SER A 56 27.09 -16.16 -39.48
CA SER A 56 28.19 -16.43 -38.53
C SER A 56 28.24 -15.49 -37.32
N HIS A 57 27.50 -14.39 -37.30
CA HIS A 57 27.80 -13.25 -36.41
C HIS A 57 26.78 -12.94 -35.30
N LEU A 58 25.72 -13.75 -35.12
CA LEU A 58 24.61 -13.40 -34.19
C LEU A 58 24.41 -14.34 -32.99
N VAL A 59 25.31 -15.31 -32.76
CA VAL A 59 25.35 -15.99 -31.46
C VAL A 59 26.21 -15.13 -30.53
N PRO A 60 25.71 -14.62 -29.40
CA PRO A 60 26.57 -13.97 -28.41
C PRO A 60 27.70 -14.95 -28.05
N HIS A 61 28.96 -14.52 -28.17
CA HIS A 61 30.16 -15.33 -27.92
C HIS A 61 30.19 -16.03 -26.54
N LYS A 62 29.26 -15.70 -25.64
CA LYS A 62 29.09 -16.32 -24.32
C LYS A 62 28.39 -17.68 -24.33
N TYR A 63 27.68 -18.04 -25.41
CA TYR A 63 26.91 -19.30 -25.52
C TYR A 63 27.37 -20.21 -26.67
N THR A 64 28.44 -19.86 -27.39
CA THR A 64 28.97 -20.59 -28.55
C THR A 64 29.66 -21.92 -28.22
N ARG A 65 29.73 -22.33 -26.95
CA ARG A 65 30.33 -23.60 -26.53
C ARG A 65 29.25 -24.60 -26.11
N VAL A 66 28.21 -24.76 -26.92
CA VAL A 66 27.25 -25.86 -26.77
C VAL A 66 27.62 -26.90 -27.80
N ASP A 67 28.08 -28.07 -27.33
CA ASP A 67 28.51 -29.14 -28.21
C ASP A 67 27.31 -29.72 -28.95
N LYS A 68 27.50 -30.12 -30.21
CA LYS A 68 26.43 -30.69 -31.05
C LYS A 68 25.81 -31.95 -30.42
N LEU A 69 26.60 -32.60 -29.56
CA LEU A 69 26.24 -33.75 -28.74
C LEU A 69 25.19 -33.45 -27.66
N ASP A 70 25.18 -32.25 -27.07
CA ASP A 70 24.24 -31.87 -26.00
C ASP A 70 22.84 -31.60 -26.55
N LEU A 71 22.76 -31.05 -27.77
CA LEU A 71 21.50 -30.87 -28.51
C LEU A 71 20.86 -32.21 -28.92
N GLN A 72 21.67 -33.24 -29.18
CA GLN A 72 21.18 -34.60 -29.51
C GLN A 72 20.71 -35.39 -28.28
N ARG A 73 21.13 -35.01 -27.08
CA ARG A 73 20.75 -35.67 -25.81
C ARG A 73 19.38 -35.25 -25.26
N LEU A 74 18.81 -34.14 -25.75
CA LEU A 74 17.49 -33.65 -25.33
C LEU A 74 16.38 -34.47 -25.99
N ASN A 75 16.08 -35.64 -25.41
CA ASN A 75 14.94 -36.48 -25.79
C ASN A 75 13.64 -35.87 -25.23
N LEU A 76 13.10 -34.88 -25.96
CA LEU A 76 11.92 -34.12 -25.54
C LEU A 76 10.66 -34.97 -25.68
N LYS A 77 10.11 -35.38 -24.53
CA LYS A 77 8.80 -36.05 -24.45
C LYS A 77 7.68 -35.02 -24.58
N ARG A 78 6.52 -35.44 -25.10
CA ARG A 78 5.36 -34.56 -25.27
C ARG A 78 4.62 -34.40 -23.94
N LEU A 79 4.58 -33.17 -23.42
CA LEU A 79 3.73 -32.79 -22.29
C LEU A 79 2.32 -32.49 -22.79
N GLN A 80 1.32 -33.20 -22.28
CA GLN A 80 -0.09 -32.86 -22.52
C GLN A 80 -0.56 -31.93 -21.40
N LEU A 81 -1.15 -30.80 -21.79
CA LEU A 81 -1.72 -29.84 -20.85
C LEU A 81 -3.21 -30.15 -20.70
N GLU A 82 -3.62 -30.50 -19.49
CA GLU A 82 -5.01 -30.74 -19.14
C GLU A 82 -5.49 -29.61 -18.23
N PHE A 83 -6.57 -28.94 -18.64
CA PHE A 83 -7.15 -27.83 -17.91
C PHE A 83 -8.59 -28.14 -17.55
N GLY A 84 -8.95 -27.94 -16.29
CA GLY A 84 -10.32 -28.07 -15.80
C GLY A 84 -11.27 -27.01 -16.37
N ILE A 85 -12.54 -27.10 -15.94
CA ILE A 85 -13.61 -26.18 -16.33
C ILE A 85 -13.21 -24.73 -15.99
N PRO A 86 -13.40 -23.75 -16.91
CA PRO A 86 -13.15 -22.34 -16.64
C PRO A 86 -13.89 -21.81 -15.41
N THR A 87 -13.17 -21.09 -14.54
CA THR A 87 -13.77 -20.32 -13.46
C THR A 87 -14.09 -18.89 -13.94
N ALA A 88 -14.95 -18.18 -13.19
CA ALA A 88 -15.25 -16.77 -13.44
C ALA A 88 -13.97 -15.91 -13.52
N MET A 89 -12.97 -16.29 -12.74
CA MET A 89 -11.67 -15.65 -12.73
C MET A 89 -10.94 -15.80 -14.07
N ASN A 90 -10.98 -16.99 -14.66
CA ASN A 90 -10.35 -17.24 -15.95
C ASN A 90 -11.01 -16.43 -17.06
N GLU A 91 -12.35 -16.38 -17.08
CA GLU A 91 -13.07 -15.52 -18.04
C GLU A 91 -12.67 -14.04 -17.87
N LEU A 92 -12.52 -13.56 -16.64
CA LEU A 92 -12.08 -12.19 -16.38
C LEU A 92 -10.65 -11.94 -16.87
N GLN A 93 -9.71 -12.86 -16.67
CA GLN A 93 -8.34 -12.77 -17.21
C GLN A 93 -8.34 -12.70 -18.74
N GLU A 94 -9.13 -13.57 -19.39
CA GLU A 94 -9.27 -13.58 -20.85
C GLU A 94 -9.84 -12.24 -21.35
N ARG A 95 -10.81 -11.65 -20.65
CA ARG A 95 -11.37 -10.33 -20.98
C ARG A 95 -10.35 -9.21 -20.82
N VAL A 96 -9.65 -9.16 -19.69
CA VAL A 96 -8.61 -8.16 -19.42
C VAL A 96 -7.50 -8.24 -20.46
N PHE A 97 -7.12 -9.45 -20.88
CA PHE A 97 -6.17 -9.64 -21.99
C PHE A 97 -6.67 -9.05 -23.31
N THR A 98 -7.93 -9.34 -23.69
CA THR A 98 -8.48 -8.79 -24.93
C THR A 98 -8.59 -7.27 -24.91
N ASP A 99 -9.02 -6.68 -23.79
CA ASP A 99 -9.09 -5.22 -23.60
C ASP A 99 -7.70 -4.59 -23.61
N PHE A 100 -6.72 -5.24 -22.97
CA PHE A 100 -5.32 -4.82 -23.01
C PHE A 100 -4.82 -4.72 -24.46
N PHE A 101 -4.95 -5.77 -25.26
CA PHE A 101 -4.52 -5.70 -26.66
C PHE A 101 -5.37 -4.74 -27.48
N PHE A 102 -6.68 -4.66 -27.26
CA PHE A 102 -7.52 -3.68 -27.96
C PHE A 102 -7.02 -2.24 -27.77
N ARG A 103 -6.59 -1.88 -26.55
CA ARG A 103 -6.07 -0.55 -26.24
C ARG A 103 -4.64 -0.33 -26.68
N TRP A 104 -3.78 -1.33 -26.51
CA TRP A 104 -2.33 -1.19 -26.73
C TRP A 104 -1.88 -1.54 -28.15
N ASN A 105 -2.74 -2.13 -29.00
CA ASN A 105 -2.38 -2.53 -30.37
C ASN A 105 -1.86 -1.37 -31.24
N ARG A 106 -2.23 -0.12 -30.95
CA ARG A 106 -1.72 1.05 -31.67
C ARG A 106 -0.27 1.41 -31.31
N TYR A 107 0.21 0.99 -30.15
CA TYR A 107 1.53 1.35 -29.62
C TYR A 107 2.53 0.18 -29.65
N LEU A 108 2.04 -1.05 -29.80
CA LEU A 108 2.85 -2.26 -29.90
C LEU A 108 3.06 -2.61 -31.38
N ASP A 109 4.21 -2.24 -31.96
CA ASP A 109 4.56 -2.63 -33.33
C ASP A 109 5.25 -4.01 -33.35
N PRO A 110 4.66 -5.05 -33.99
CA PRO A 110 5.28 -6.36 -34.11
C PRO A 110 6.63 -6.37 -34.83
N SER A 111 6.95 -5.36 -35.66
CA SER A 111 8.26 -5.28 -36.31
C SER A 111 9.42 -5.07 -35.34
N ASP A 112 9.12 -4.53 -34.14
CA ASP A 112 10.11 -4.21 -33.12
C ASP A 112 10.28 -5.34 -32.09
N TRP A 113 9.54 -6.46 -32.20
CA TRP A 113 9.56 -7.55 -31.20
C TRP A 113 10.76 -8.50 -31.32
N GLY A 114 11.97 -7.96 -31.44
CA GLY A 114 13.17 -8.74 -31.19
C GLY A 114 13.17 -9.26 -29.75
N TYR A 115 13.59 -10.51 -29.51
CA TYR A 115 13.57 -11.09 -28.15
C TYR A 115 14.51 -10.39 -27.16
N THR A 116 15.50 -9.67 -27.67
CA THR A 116 16.39 -8.79 -26.90
C THR A 116 15.81 -7.39 -26.69
N ASN A 117 14.76 -7.02 -27.43
CA ASN A 117 14.12 -5.71 -27.33
C ASN A 117 13.45 -5.56 -25.96
N ARG A 118 13.70 -4.39 -25.38
CA ARG A 118 13.07 -3.91 -24.17
C ARG A 118 11.55 -3.98 -24.22
N ASP A 119 10.93 -3.55 -25.31
CA ASP A 119 9.47 -3.43 -25.40
C ASP A 119 8.81 -4.81 -25.33
N PHE A 120 9.40 -5.80 -26.00
CA PHE A 120 8.95 -7.18 -25.91
C PHE A 120 9.18 -7.79 -24.52
N LYS A 121 10.32 -7.52 -23.87
CA LYS A 121 10.56 -7.97 -22.48
C LYS A 121 9.56 -7.34 -21.50
N SER A 122 9.22 -6.08 -21.72
CA SER A 122 8.20 -5.36 -20.95
C SER A 122 6.81 -5.96 -21.17
N LEU A 123 6.44 -6.22 -22.43
CA LEU A 123 5.20 -6.90 -22.79
C LEU A 123 5.13 -8.31 -22.19
N SER A 124 6.22 -9.07 -22.25
CA SER A 124 6.32 -10.42 -21.66
C SER A 124 6.05 -10.38 -20.16
N MET A 125 6.65 -9.42 -19.44
CA MET A 125 6.41 -9.24 -18.02
C MET A 125 4.96 -8.82 -17.74
N ALA A 126 4.38 -7.94 -18.55
CA ALA A 126 2.98 -7.55 -18.43
C ALA A 126 2.03 -8.74 -18.62
N LEU A 127 2.27 -9.58 -19.64
CA LEU A 127 1.46 -10.78 -19.89
C LEU A 127 1.57 -11.79 -18.74
N LEU A 128 2.77 -11.98 -18.19
CA LEU A 128 2.97 -12.84 -17.00
C LEU A 128 2.20 -12.33 -15.79
N ARG A 129 2.27 -11.02 -15.50
CA ARG A 129 1.54 -10.40 -14.38
C ARG A 129 0.03 -10.48 -14.56
N LEU A 130 -0.47 -10.21 -15.76
CA LEU A 130 -1.90 -10.35 -16.08
C LEU A 130 -2.37 -11.80 -15.91
N ALA A 131 -1.58 -12.77 -16.38
CA ALA A 131 -1.88 -14.19 -16.25
C ALA A 131 -1.81 -14.70 -14.80
N ALA A 132 -1.03 -14.06 -13.92
CA ALA A 132 -0.88 -14.46 -12.52
C ALA A 132 -1.69 -13.63 -11.51
N TRP A 133 -2.46 -12.63 -11.96
CA TRP A 133 -3.08 -11.62 -11.08
C TRP A 133 -2.08 -10.85 -10.20
N ASP A 134 -0.83 -10.73 -10.66
CA ASP A 134 0.24 -9.99 -9.97
C ASP A 134 0.19 -8.50 -10.36
N PHE A 135 -0.92 -7.84 -10.01
CA PHE A 135 -1.14 -6.40 -10.21
C PHE A 135 -2.15 -5.82 -9.22
N GLU A 136 -2.13 -4.49 -9.07
CA GLU A 136 -3.01 -3.73 -8.17
C GLU A 136 -4.05 -2.94 -8.96
N VAL A 137 -5.28 -2.87 -8.44
CA VAL A 137 -6.39 -2.11 -9.02
C VAL A 137 -6.64 -0.85 -8.18
N THR A 138 -6.64 0.31 -8.82
CA THR A 138 -6.96 1.62 -8.20
C THR A 138 -8.19 2.27 -8.84
N SER A 139 -8.97 3.05 -8.11
CA SER A 139 -10.04 3.88 -8.69
C SER A 139 -9.48 5.25 -9.09
N GLY A 140 -9.77 5.75 -10.29
CA GLY A 140 -9.27 7.06 -10.76
C GLY A 140 -9.67 7.43 -12.19
N SER A 141 -9.37 8.67 -12.61
CA SER A 141 -9.65 9.18 -13.95
C SER A 141 -8.74 8.54 -15.01
N ARG A 142 -9.19 8.59 -16.28
CA ARG A 142 -8.49 8.03 -17.46
C ARG A 142 -7.07 8.62 -17.56
N THR A 143 -6.06 7.76 -17.52
CA THR A 143 -4.67 8.12 -17.83
C THR A 143 -4.47 8.26 -19.33
N ASP A 144 -3.55 9.10 -19.76
CA ASP A 144 -3.07 9.13 -21.14
C ASP A 144 -2.34 7.81 -21.49
N MET A 145 -2.58 7.29 -22.68
CA MET A 145 -1.89 6.13 -23.25
C MET A 145 -0.85 6.60 -24.27
N GLY A 146 0.30 5.92 -24.37
CA GLY A 146 1.34 6.31 -25.32
C GLY A 146 2.67 5.57 -25.17
N LYS A 147 3.58 5.82 -26.11
CA LYS A 147 4.92 5.22 -26.14
C LYS A 147 5.78 5.63 -24.93
N ALA A 148 5.69 6.88 -24.49
CA ALA A 148 6.38 7.37 -23.27
C ALA A 148 5.95 6.61 -22.00
N VAL A 149 4.70 6.16 -21.99
CA VAL A 149 4.15 5.33 -20.93
C VAL A 149 4.84 3.97 -21.07
N LEU A 150 4.85 3.32 -22.24
CA LEU A 150 5.52 2.01 -22.45
C LEU A 150 6.98 2.02 -21.95
N GLU A 151 7.66 3.14 -22.12
CA GLU A 151 9.02 3.39 -21.65
C GLU A 151 9.21 3.49 -20.14
N GLN A 152 8.18 3.32 -19.32
CA GLN A 152 8.31 3.26 -17.87
C GLN A 152 7.97 1.87 -17.31
N TRP A 153 7.57 0.92 -18.16
CA TRP A 153 7.39 -0.46 -17.73
C TRP A 153 8.70 -1.09 -17.29
N GLN A 154 8.60 -1.81 -16.16
CA GLN A 154 9.65 -2.68 -15.69
C GLN A 154 9.78 -3.88 -16.63
N TYR A 155 11.02 -4.26 -16.92
CA TYR A 155 11.33 -5.40 -17.76
C TYR A 155 12.49 -6.20 -17.18
N PRO A 156 12.55 -7.52 -17.41
CA PRO A 156 13.66 -8.35 -16.98
C PRO A 156 14.94 -7.94 -17.71
N LYS A 157 16.02 -7.70 -16.94
CA LYS A 157 17.34 -7.38 -17.51
C LYS A 157 17.99 -8.60 -18.17
N THR A 158 17.66 -9.80 -17.69
CA THR A 158 18.17 -11.08 -18.17
C THR A 158 17.12 -11.84 -18.99
N GLU A 159 17.57 -12.76 -19.83
CA GLU A 159 16.68 -13.65 -20.60
C GLU A 159 16.12 -14.80 -19.75
N VAL A 160 16.77 -15.11 -18.64
CA VAL A 160 16.37 -16.15 -17.70
C VAL A 160 16.13 -15.50 -16.34
N PHE A 161 14.94 -15.70 -15.77
CA PHE A 161 14.55 -15.13 -14.48
C PHE A 161 13.43 -15.94 -13.82
N TRP A 162 13.36 -15.89 -12.49
CA TRP A 162 12.27 -16.49 -11.74
C TRP A 162 11.03 -15.59 -11.77
N PHE A 163 9.87 -16.18 -12.00
CA PHE A 163 8.57 -15.55 -11.84
C PHE A 163 7.65 -16.51 -11.09
N HIS A 164 7.25 -16.12 -9.88
CA HIS A 164 6.63 -17.03 -8.90
C HIS A 164 7.44 -18.33 -8.77
N ARG A 165 6.82 -19.49 -8.97
CA ARG A 165 7.46 -20.82 -8.89
C ARG A 165 8.03 -21.32 -10.22
N PHE A 166 8.02 -20.50 -11.27
CA PHE A 166 8.45 -20.88 -12.62
C PHE A 166 9.73 -20.16 -13.02
N LEU A 167 10.62 -20.88 -13.69
CA LEU A 167 11.79 -20.29 -14.34
C LEU A 167 11.40 -19.88 -15.76
N VAL A 168 11.33 -18.59 -16.02
CA VAL A 168 10.99 -18.04 -17.33
C VAL A 168 12.25 -17.94 -18.17
N VAL A 169 12.18 -18.41 -19.42
CA VAL A 169 13.24 -18.29 -20.42
C VAL A 169 12.70 -17.60 -21.66
N ILE A 170 13.22 -16.40 -21.93
CA ILE A 170 12.93 -15.64 -23.14
C ILE A 170 13.89 -16.10 -24.25
N GLN A 171 13.33 -16.45 -25.41
CA GLN A 171 14.05 -16.95 -26.58
C GLN A 171 13.50 -16.35 -27.87
N GLU A 172 14.36 -16.25 -28.89
CA GLU A 172 13.99 -15.73 -30.22
C GLU A 172 12.82 -16.47 -30.86
N ASP A 173 12.92 -17.80 -30.86
CA ASP A 173 11.90 -18.69 -31.38
C ASP A 173 11.85 -19.95 -30.52
N ILE A 174 10.66 -20.55 -30.46
CA ILE A 174 10.40 -21.81 -29.79
C ILE A 174 9.56 -22.75 -30.65
N LEU A 175 9.39 -22.49 -31.96
CA LEU A 175 8.72 -23.42 -32.87
C LEU A 175 9.60 -24.64 -33.17
N LEU A 176 10.87 -24.40 -33.51
CA LEU A 176 11.81 -25.46 -33.83
C LEU A 176 12.27 -26.18 -32.56
N VAL A 177 12.31 -27.52 -32.63
CA VAL A 177 12.80 -28.38 -31.53
C VAL A 177 14.21 -27.98 -31.09
N SER A 178 15.09 -27.64 -32.03
CA SER A 178 16.45 -27.17 -31.73
C SER A 178 16.46 -25.88 -30.90
N MET A 179 15.53 -24.95 -31.15
CA MET A 179 15.46 -23.68 -30.42
C MET A 179 14.88 -23.87 -29.01
N LYS A 180 13.91 -24.77 -28.85
CA LYS A 180 13.43 -25.21 -27.53
C LYS A 180 14.56 -25.84 -26.72
N SER A 181 15.35 -26.70 -27.36
CA SER A 181 16.51 -27.35 -26.74
C SER A 181 17.54 -26.35 -26.23
N ILE A 182 17.81 -25.28 -26.99
CA ILE A 182 18.70 -24.18 -26.55
C ILE A 182 18.11 -23.48 -25.31
N ALA A 183 16.82 -23.18 -25.31
CA ALA A 183 16.17 -22.52 -24.17
C ALA A 183 16.21 -23.39 -22.89
N ILE A 184 16.00 -24.70 -23.04
CA ILE A 184 16.09 -25.67 -21.93
C ILE A 184 17.53 -25.76 -21.40
N LEU A 185 18.52 -25.77 -22.30
CA LEU A 185 19.91 -25.78 -21.89
C LEU A 185 20.30 -24.49 -21.14
N LYS A 186 19.83 -23.32 -21.60
CA LYS A 186 19.99 -22.04 -20.87
C LYS A 186 19.44 -22.14 -19.45
N ALA A 187 18.26 -22.75 -19.28
CA ALA A 187 17.67 -22.97 -17.96
C ALA A 187 18.52 -23.92 -17.09
N ARG A 188 19.01 -25.04 -17.64
CA ARG A 188 19.87 -25.99 -16.90
C ARG A 188 21.15 -25.33 -16.40
N ILE A 189 21.85 -24.62 -17.27
CA ILE A 189 23.06 -23.87 -16.90
C ILE A 189 22.75 -22.89 -15.76
N TYR A 190 21.64 -22.17 -15.86
CA TYR A 190 21.22 -21.22 -14.81
C TYR A 190 20.92 -21.91 -13.48
N LEU A 191 20.29 -23.09 -13.50
CA LEU A 191 19.98 -23.88 -12.30
C LEU A 191 21.24 -24.50 -11.67
N ASP A 192 22.19 -24.97 -12.48
CA ASP A 192 23.44 -25.56 -12.01
C ASP A 192 24.31 -24.52 -11.28
N HIS A 193 24.31 -23.26 -11.75
CA HIS A 193 25.07 -22.18 -11.12
C HIS A 193 24.44 -21.65 -9.82
N ASN A 194 23.11 -21.71 -9.70
CA ASN A 194 22.37 -21.09 -8.59
C ASN A 194 21.86 -22.10 -7.54
N GLY A 195 22.13 -23.39 -7.74
CA GLY A 195 21.64 -24.48 -6.89
C GLY A 195 20.17 -24.82 -7.17
N ALA A 196 19.88 -26.09 -7.44
CA ALA A 196 18.50 -26.55 -7.57
C ALA A 196 17.89 -26.75 -6.16
N ASN A 197 16.87 -25.95 -5.82
CA ASN A 197 15.96 -26.30 -4.73
C ASN A 197 15.33 -27.66 -5.07
N GLY A 198 15.18 -28.57 -4.08
CA GLY A 198 14.82 -29.98 -4.25
C GLY A 198 13.47 -30.32 -4.92
N HIS A 199 12.84 -29.38 -5.63
CA HIS A 199 11.65 -29.55 -6.44
C HIS A 199 11.98 -29.74 -7.92
N VAL A 200 11.09 -30.41 -8.66
CA VAL A 200 11.17 -30.55 -10.13
C VAL A 200 11.04 -29.15 -10.75
N PRO A 201 12.07 -28.62 -11.44
CA PRO A 201 12.01 -27.27 -12.01
C PRO A 201 10.98 -27.21 -13.16
N ARG A 202 10.06 -26.25 -13.08
CA ARG A 202 9.06 -25.96 -14.11
C ARG A 202 9.48 -24.70 -14.87
N LEU A 203 9.50 -24.77 -16.20
CA LEU A 203 9.91 -23.68 -17.07
C LEU A 203 8.74 -23.14 -17.89
N ILE A 204 8.76 -21.83 -18.12
CA ILE A 204 7.93 -21.17 -19.13
C ILE A 204 8.86 -20.60 -20.20
N LEU A 205 8.76 -21.13 -21.41
CA LEU A 205 9.50 -20.64 -22.56
C LEU A 205 8.64 -19.59 -23.28
N LEU A 206 9.16 -18.38 -23.42
CA LEU A 206 8.50 -17.28 -24.11
C LEU A 206 9.26 -16.87 -25.36
N SER A 207 8.54 -16.68 -26.45
CA SER A 207 9.01 -15.96 -27.64
C SER A 207 8.01 -14.88 -28.02
N PRO A 208 8.34 -13.96 -28.95
CA PRO A 208 7.47 -12.86 -29.39
C PRO A 208 6.01 -13.24 -29.65
N ILE A 209 5.80 -14.44 -30.17
CA ILE A 209 4.49 -14.92 -30.63
C ILE A 209 4.08 -16.26 -30.02
N HIS A 210 4.98 -16.96 -29.31
CA HIS A 210 4.67 -18.29 -28.77
C HIS A 210 5.00 -18.42 -27.28
N VAL A 211 4.30 -19.33 -26.61
CA VAL A 211 4.61 -19.83 -25.28
C VAL A 211 4.65 -21.36 -25.27
N ALA A 212 5.56 -21.94 -24.49
CA ALA A 212 5.61 -23.38 -24.22
C ALA A 212 5.99 -23.65 -22.76
N PHE A 213 5.56 -24.79 -22.25
CA PHE A 213 5.80 -25.21 -20.86
C PHE A 213 6.71 -26.43 -20.84
N VAL A 214 7.65 -26.47 -19.90
CA VAL A 214 8.60 -27.56 -19.75
C VAL A 214 8.70 -28.02 -18.31
N GLU A 215 8.74 -29.33 -18.10
CA GLU A 215 9.06 -29.94 -16.81
C GLU A 215 10.41 -30.67 -16.92
N LEU A 216 11.41 -30.21 -16.16
CA LEU A 216 12.74 -30.82 -16.16
C LEU A 216 12.78 -32.02 -15.22
N ARG A 217 12.90 -33.23 -15.76
CA ARG A 217 12.89 -34.47 -14.97
C ARG A 217 14.18 -35.27 -15.15
N LYS A 218 14.44 -36.16 -14.18
CA LYS A 218 15.58 -37.10 -14.23
C LYS A 218 15.44 -38.14 -15.35
N ASP A 219 14.21 -38.48 -15.73
CA ASP A 219 13.87 -39.49 -16.75
C ASP A 219 13.63 -38.92 -18.16
N GLY A 220 13.92 -37.64 -18.38
CA GLY A 220 13.78 -36.93 -19.66
C GLY A 220 12.93 -35.66 -19.54
N ASP A 221 13.16 -34.69 -20.42
CA ASP A 221 12.49 -33.40 -20.38
C ASP A 221 11.14 -33.46 -21.11
N TRP A 222 10.09 -32.97 -20.48
CA TRP A 222 8.74 -32.96 -21.03
C TRP A 222 8.40 -31.56 -21.50
N CYS A 223 8.01 -31.40 -22.76
CA CYS A 223 7.70 -30.10 -23.34
C CYS A 223 6.33 -30.09 -24.04
N SER A 224 5.57 -29.02 -23.84
CA SER A 224 4.30 -28.82 -24.52
C SER A 224 4.50 -28.44 -26.01
N LYS A 225 3.39 -28.46 -26.76
CA LYS A 225 3.33 -27.75 -28.05
C LYS A 225 3.61 -26.26 -27.85
N SER A 226 4.11 -25.61 -28.90
CA SER A 226 4.28 -24.15 -28.91
C SER A 226 2.92 -23.52 -29.23
N LEU A 227 2.37 -22.79 -28.27
CA LEU A 227 1.05 -22.19 -28.36
C LEU A 227 1.19 -20.72 -28.76
N LEU A 228 0.26 -20.23 -29.59
CA LEU A 228 0.24 -18.82 -29.99
C LEU A 228 -0.11 -17.94 -28.79
N LEU A 229 0.83 -17.10 -28.37
CA LEU A 229 0.68 -16.18 -27.25
C LEU A 229 0.05 -14.85 -27.70
N VAL A 230 0.53 -14.28 -28.81
CA VAL A 230 0.03 -13.02 -29.35
C VAL A 230 -0.29 -13.19 -30.83
N THR A 231 -1.46 -12.71 -31.24
CA THR A 231 -2.02 -12.85 -32.59
C THR A 231 -2.65 -11.53 -33.04
N SER A 232 -2.86 -11.33 -34.35
CA SER A 232 -3.62 -10.19 -34.88
C SER A 232 -5.06 -10.12 -34.37
N SER A 233 -5.60 -11.27 -33.94
CA SER A 233 -6.92 -11.40 -33.32
C SER A 233 -6.94 -11.21 -31.80
N SER A 234 -5.80 -10.94 -31.15
CA SER A 234 -5.71 -10.86 -29.68
C SER A 234 -6.55 -9.75 -29.07
N ALA A 235 -6.90 -8.72 -29.84
CA ALA A 235 -7.83 -7.66 -29.44
C ALA A 235 -9.31 -8.09 -29.43
N ALA A 236 -9.64 -9.22 -30.07
CA ALA A 236 -11.01 -9.72 -30.20
C ALA A 236 -11.22 -11.08 -29.51
N TRP A 237 -10.19 -11.91 -29.43
CA TRP A 237 -10.25 -13.26 -28.86
C TRP A 237 -9.02 -13.53 -28.00
N CYS A 238 -9.21 -14.24 -26.89
CA CYS A 238 -8.08 -14.73 -26.12
C CYS A 238 -7.29 -15.77 -26.92
N SER A 239 -5.97 -15.62 -26.95
CA SER A 239 -5.08 -16.57 -27.63
C SER A 239 -4.97 -17.89 -26.86
N PRO A 240 -4.71 -19.03 -27.55
CA PRO A 240 -4.48 -20.32 -26.89
C PRO A 240 -3.35 -20.28 -25.86
N GLY A 241 -2.27 -19.54 -26.18
CA GLY A 241 -1.10 -19.40 -25.34
C GLY A 241 -1.38 -18.59 -24.08
N PHE A 242 -2.10 -17.47 -24.17
CA PHE A 242 -2.47 -16.72 -22.97
C PHE A 242 -3.47 -17.49 -22.11
N ARG A 243 -4.43 -18.19 -22.73
CA ARG A 243 -5.35 -19.07 -21.99
C ARG A 243 -4.56 -20.11 -21.20
N ALA A 244 -3.65 -20.85 -21.84
CA ALA A 244 -2.80 -21.81 -21.14
C ALA A 244 -1.94 -21.15 -20.04
N LEU A 245 -1.33 -19.99 -20.32
CA LEU A 245 -0.51 -19.25 -19.37
C LEU A 245 -1.29 -18.84 -18.11
N SER A 246 -2.50 -18.31 -18.29
CA SER A 246 -3.38 -17.96 -17.16
C SER A 246 -3.73 -19.18 -16.31
N ARG A 247 -4.07 -20.33 -16.92
CA ARG A 247 -4.41 -21.55 -16.18
C ARG A 247 -3.23 -22.16 -15.42
N VAL A 248 -2.02 -22.06 -15.98
CA VAL A 248 -0.80 -22.55 -15.34
C VAL A 248 -0.42 -21.67 -14.13
N LEU A 249 -0.69 -20.36 -14.19
CA LEU A 249 -0.29 -19.42 -13.14
C LEU A 249 -1.37 -19.15 -12.07
N SER A 250 -2.66 -19.33 -12.36
CA SER A 250 -3.76 -18.93 -11.46
C SER A 250 -4.64 -20.09 -10.97
N SER A 251 -4.11 -21.32 -10.95
CA SER A 251 -4.81 -22.54 -10.51
C SER A 251 -5.95 -23.00 -11.45
N ASN A 252 -5.60 -23.92 -12.34
CA ASN A 252 -6.47 -24.98 -12.91
C ASN A 252 -5.67 -26.09 -13.63
N TYR A 253 -4.35 -26.10 -13.46
CA TYR A 253 -3.47 -27.11 -14.01
C TYR A 253 -3.37 -28.28 -13.02
N GLN A 254 -4.09 -29.37 -13.30
CA GLN A 254 -3.81 -30.65 -12.66
C GLN A 254 -2.59 -31.22 -13.38
N THR A 255 -1.47 -31.34 -12.69
CA THR A 255 -0.35 -32.12 -13.21
C THR A 255 -0.79 -33.58 -13.38
N PRO A 256 -0.35 -34.30 -14.43
CA PRO A 256 -0.62 -35.73 -14.61
C PRO A 256 -0.12 -36.64 -13.47
N ILE A 257 0.67 -36.08 -12.54
CA ILE A 257 1.11 -36.73 -11.32
C ILE A 257 0.69 -35.79 -10.19
N GLY A 258 -0.11 -36.29 -9.25
CA GLY A 258 -0.61 -35.50 -8.12
C GLY A 258 0.50 -34.67 -7.50
N ASP A 259 0.24 -33.37 -7.31
CA ASP A 259 1.21 -32.43 -6.73
C ASP A 259 1.81 -33.05 -5.45
N THR A 260 3.06 -33.48 -5.55
CA THR A 260 3.84 -33.92 -4.38
C THR A 260 3.94 -32.77 -3.37
N ALA A 261 3.87 -31.51 -3.83
CA ALA A 261 3.76 -30.33 -2.97
C ALA A 261 2.52 -30.36 -2.05
N ALA A 262 1.36 -30.80 -2.53
CA ALA A 262 0.16 -30.96 -1.70
C ALA A 262 0.28 -32.12 -0.70
N GLN A 263 1.16 -33.09 -0.95
CA GLN A 263 1.46 -34.20 -0.02
C GLN A 263 2.44 -33.77 1.10
N PHE A 264 3.23 -32.73 0.89
CA PHE A 264 4.20 -32.20 1.87
C PHE A 264 3.67 -30.99 2.67
N GLU A 265 2.59 -30.36 2.21
CA GLU A 265 1.94 -29.28 2.96
C GLU A 265 1.09 -29.85 4.11
N LYS A 266 1.75 -30.19 5.22
CA LYS A 266 1.09 -30.59 6.46
C LYS A 266 0.78 -29.36 7.29
N TRP A 267 -0.44 -28.84 7.17
CA TRP A 267 -0.98 -27.97 8.20
C TRP A 267 -1.21 -28.81 9.46
N ARG A 268 -0.62 -28.41 10.59
CA ARG A 268 -0.91 -29.08 11.88
C ARG A 268 -2.33 -28.80 12.37
N VAL A 269 -3.00 -27.81 11.79
CA VAL A 269 -4.36 -27.39 12.10
C VAL A 269 -5.07 -27.15 10.77
N ASP A 270 -6.15 -27.89 10.52
CA ASP A 270 -6.99 -27.67 9.36
C ASP A 270 -7.75 -26.34 9.54
N LEU A 271 -7.28 -25.28 8.88
CA LEU A 271 -7.98 -23.99 8.87
C LEU A 271 -9.20 -24.08 7.94
N PRO A 272 -10.40 -23.74 8.41
CA PRO A 272 -11.57 -23.65 7.56
C PRO A 272 -11.36 -22.64 6.41
N PHE A 273 -11.95 -22.92 5.26
CA PHE A 273 -11.85 -22.09 4.07
C PHE A 273 -12.29 -20.64 4.33
N GLU A 274 -13.30 -20.46 5.19
CA GLU A 274 -13.82 -19.15 5.61
C GLU A 274 -12.77 -18.31 6.33
N ILE A 275 -11.94 -18.94 7.18
CA ILE A 275 -10.88 -18.25 7.92
C ILE A 275 -9.76 -17.85 6.97
N LEU A 276 -9.35 -18.73 6.06
CA LEU A 276 -8.36 -18.40 5.02
C LEU A 276 -8.85 -17.24 4.14
N HIS A 277 -10.13 -17.26 3.78
CA HIS A 277 -10.76 -16.19 3.01
C HIS A 277 -10.82 -14.86 3.79
N MET A 278 -11.10 -14.89 5.09
CA MET A 278 -11.05 -13.71 5.95
C MET A 278 -9.63 -13.13 6.05
N ILE A 279 -8.61 -13.99 6.21
CA ILE A 279 -7.21 -13.57 6.26
C ILE A 279 -6.83 -12.88 4.94
N LEU A 280 -7.13 -13.52 3.80
CA LEU A 280 -6.85 -12.97 2.46
C LEU A 280 -7.56 -11.62 2.21
N LYS A 281 -8.75 -11.42 2.78
CA LYS A 281 -9.47 -10.13 2.71
C LYS A 281 -8.81 -9.01 3.52
N LEU A 282 -8.05 -9.34 4.56
CA LEU A 282 -7.37 -8.38 5.42
C LEU A 282 -5.92 -8.13 4.97
N CYS A 283 -5.35 -9.00 4.13
CA CYS A 283 -4.04 -8.79 3.52
C CYS A 283 -4.08 -7.68 2.47
N GLU A 284 -3.02 -6.88 2.41
CA GLU A 284 -2.77 -6.03 1.24
C GLU A 284 -2.59 -6.91 -0.02
N PRO A 285 -2.91 -6.42 -1.24
CA PRO A 285 -2.86 -7.23 -2.47
C PRO A 285 -1.54 -7.97 -2.68
N ARG A 286 -0.41 -7.31 -2.39
CA ARG A 286 0.94 -7.88 -2.53
C ARG A 286 1.22 -8.97 -1.51
N ASP A 287 0.72 -8.80 -0.29
CA ASP A 287 0.85 -9.79 0.78
C ASP A 287 -0.05 -10.99 0.53
N ALA A 288 -1.26 -10.78 -0.02
CA ALA A 288 -2.17 -11.84 -0.40
C ALA A 288 -1.56 -12.75 -1.48
N VAL A 289 -0.90 -12.17 -2.49
CA VAL A 289 -0.19 -12.92 -3.55
C VAL A 289 1.02 -13.68 -2.97
N SER A 290 1.77 -13.06 -2.07
CA SER A 290 2.90 -13.71 -1.39
C SER A 290 2.43 -14.85 -0.48
N PHE A 291 1.32 -14.67 0.22
CA PHE A 291 0.72 -15.68 1.09
C PHE A 291 0.16 -16.86 0.29
N ALA A 292 -0.51 -16.58 -0.84
CA ALA A 292 -0.92 -17.60 -1.80
C ALA A 292 0.28 -18.41 -2.34
N GLN A 293 1.41 -17.77 -2.60
CA GLN A 293 2.61 -18.49 -3.05
C GLN A 293 3.26 -19.36 -1.96
N ALA A 294 2.96 -19.11 -0.68
CA ALA A 294 3.52 -19.89 0.41
C ALA A 294 2.76 -21.20 0.68
N SER A 295 1.52 -21.35 0.19
CA SER A 295 0.63 -22.46 0.52
C SER A 295 -0.31 -22.82 -0.63
N VAL A 296 -0.42 -24.09 -1.00
CA VAL A 296 -1.36 -24.58 -2.04
C VAL A 296 -2.81 -24.38 -1.59
N ALA A 297 -3.10 -24.51 -0.29
CA ALA A 297 -4.44 -24.27 0.25
C ALA A 297 -4.84 -22.78 0.14
N VAL A 298 -3.92 -21.87 0.50
CA VAL A 298 -4.13 -20.42 0.37
C VAL A 298 -4.16 -20.01 -1.09
N GLU A 299 -3.33 -20.61 -1.94
CA GLU A 299 -3.32 -20.40 -3.39
C GLU A 299 -4.69 -20.67 -4.01
N LYS A 300 -5.28 -21.84 -3.70
CA LYS A 300 -6.64 -22.18 -4.12
C LYS A 300 -7.67 -21.18 -3.60
N CYS A 301 -7.58 -20.80 -2.31
CA CYS A 301 -8.50 -19.82 -1.73
C CYS A 301 -8.38 -18.43 -2.39
N SER A 302 -7.15 -17.96 -2.62
CA SER A 302 -6.86 -16.68 -3.28
C SER A 302 -7.42 -16.60 -4.70
N TYR A 303 -7.24 -17.68 -5.49
CA TYR A 303 -7.71 -17.70 -6.87
C TYR A 303 -9.21 -18.04 -7.02
N THR A 304 -9.89 -18.46 -5.95
CA THR A 304 -11.37 -18.55 -5.94
C THR A 304 -12.06 -17.20 -5.70
N SER A 305 -11.35 -16.22 -5.12
CA SER A 305 -11.90 -14.89 -4.85
C SER A 305 -10.78 -13.86 -4.80
N ILE A 306 -10.70 -12.98 -5.80
CA ILE A 306 -9.75 -11.85 -5.73
C ILE A 306 -10.35 -10.72 -4.89
N PRO A 307 -9.73 -10.37 -3.74
CA PRO A 307 -10.26 -9.32 -2.84
C PRO A 307 -10.41 -7.95 -3.52
N GLN A 308 -9.59 -7.66 -4.54
CA GLN A 308 -9.55 -6.37 -5.24
C GLN A 308 -10.81 -6.07 -6.07
N PHE A 309 -11.59 -7.08 -6.48
CA PHE A 309 -12.81 -6.91 -7.29
C PHE A 309 -14.09 -7.21 -6.50
N LYS A 310 -14.20 -6.64 -5.30
CA LYS A 310 -15.34 -6.87 -4.41
C LYS A 310 -16.66 -6.45 -5.08
N GLY A 311 -17.59 -7.39 -5.21
CA GLY A 311 -18.91 -7.16 -5.80
C GLY A 311 -18.99 -7.31 -7.32
N LEU A 312 -17.89 -7.66 -7.99
CA LEU A 312 -17.90 -8.00 -9.41
C LEU A 312 -18.30 -9.48 -9.58
N ALA A 313 -19.29 -9.75 -10.44
CA ALA A 313 -19.70 -11.10 -10.79
C ALA A 313 -19.68 -11.27 -12.32
N VAL A 314 -19.00 -12.32 -12.78
CA VAL A 314 -19.03 -12.72 -14.20
C VAL A 314 -20.35 -13.43 -14.48
N ARG A 315 -21.14 -12.89 -15.40
CA ARG A 315 -22.44 -13.45 -15.78
C ARG A 315 -22.36 -14.42 -16.96
N GLU A 316 -21.46 -14.16 -17.90
CA GLU A 316 -21.33 -14.92 -19.14
C GLU A 316 -19.86 -15.23 -19.44
N PHE A 317 -19.61 -16.43 -19.95
CA PHE A 317 -18.28 -16.98 -20.22
C PHE A 317 -17.99 -17.03 -21.73
N VAL A 318 -18.18 -15.92 -22.43
CA VAL A 318 -18.16 -15.88 -23.91
C VAL A 318 -16.78 -16.18 -24.48
N LEU A 319 -15.69 -15.88 -23.76
CA LEU A 319 -14.33 -16.14 -24.22
C LEU A 319 -13.88 -17.58 -23.90
N SER A 320 -14.09 -18.02 -22.66
CA SER A 320 -13.72 -19.36 -22.21
C SER A 320 -14.67 -20.47 -22.70
N ILE A 321 -15.97 -20.17 -22.86
CA ILE A 321 -17.06 -21.07 -23.29
C ILE A 321 -17.80 -20.46 -24.49
N PRO A 322 -17.19 -20.45 -25.69
CA PRO A 322 -17.71 -19.71 -26.85
C PRO A 322 -18.97 -20.32 -27.48
N CYS A 323 -19.46 -21.48 -27.01
CA CYS A 323 -20.66 -22.11 -27.59
C CYS A 323 -21.96 -21.45 -27.11
N CYS A 324 -22.07 -21.13 -25.82
CA CYS A 324 -23.26 -20.51 -25.24
C CYS A 324 -22.96 -19.56 -24.07
N GLY A 325 -21.71 -19.50 -23.58
CA GLY A 325 -21.33 -18.65 -22.45
C GLY A 325 -21.76 -19.15 -21.08
N GLU A 326 -22.36 -20.35 -20.96
CA GLU A 326 -22.86 -20.88 -19.70
C GLU A 326 -21.95 -21.98 -19.13
N PRO A 327 -21.54 -21.93 -17.85
CA PRO A 327 -20.70 -22.96 -17.25
C PRO A 327 -21.48 -24.23 -16.84
N ALA A 328 -22.80 -24.14 -16.67
CA ALA A 328 -23.63 -25.24 -16.19
C ALA A 328 -23.62 -26.45 -17.16
N GLY A 329 -23.47 -27.67 -16.62
CA GLY A 329 -23.52 -28.92 -17.38
C GLY A 329 -22.24 -29.31 -18.13
N LEU A 330 -21.15 -28.55 -17.98
CA LEU A 330 -19.83 -28.92 -18.54
C LEU A 330 -19.14 -30.08 -17.81
N ASP A 331 -19.52 -30.33 -16.56
CA ASP A 331 -19.04 -31.44 -15.74
C ASP A 331 -19.46 -32.81 -16.27
N VAL A 332 -20.66 -32.90 -16.87
CA VAL A 332 -21.20 -34.16 -17.41
C VAL A 332 -21.02 -34.27 -18.93
N ARG A 333 -21.16 -33.17 -19.68
CA ARG A 333 -21.18 -33.16 -21.15
C ARG A 333 -20.30 -32.05 -21.75
N GLY A 334 -19.19 -31.71 -21.11
CA GLY A 334 -18.23 -30.74 -21.61
C GLY A 334 -17.13 -31.36 -22.49
N LEU A 335 -16.68 -30.60 -23.47
CA LEU A 335 -15.54 -30.91 -24.33
C LEU A 335 -14.54 -29.76 -24.27
N CYS A 336 -13.26 -30.08 -24.05
CA CYS A 336 -12.17 -29.10 -24.12
C CYS A 336 -11.42 -29.26 -25.45
N CYS A 337 -11.24 -28.18 -26.19
CA CYS A 337 -10.49 -28.21 -27.45
C CYS A 337 -8.98 -28.40 -27.16
N ALA A 338 -8.36 -29.40 -27.78
CA ALA A 338 -6.94 -29.71 -27.59
C ALA A 338 -5.97 -28.67 -28.19
N GLU A 339 -6.45 -27.77 -29.06
CA GLU A 339 -5.62 -26.74 -29.71
C GLU A 339 -5.79 -25.35 -29.06
N CYS A 340 -7.01 -24.94 -28.73
CA CYS A 340 -7.27 -23.62 -28.14
C CYS A 340 -7.64 -23.63 -26.66
N TYR A 341 -7.90 -24.80 -26.06
CA TYR A 341 -8.34 -24.95 -24.67
C TYR A 341 -9.66 -24.25 -24.30
N ALA A 342 -10.47 -23.89 -25.30
CA ALA A 342 -11.85 -23.44 -25.06
C ALA A 342 -12.75 -24.63 -24.73
N TRP A 343 -13.68 -24.42 -23.80
CA TRP A 343 -14.67 -25.41 -23.41
C TRP A 343 -15.97 -25.24 -24.21
N GLN A 344 -16.62 -26.35 -24.53
CA GLN A 344 -17.88 -26.37 -25.28
C GLN A 344 -18.79 -27.49 -24.75
N HIS A 345 -20.10 -27.28 -24.76
CA HIS A 345 -21.02 -28.39 -24.50
C HIS A 345 -21.13 -29.29 -25.72
N LEU A 346 -21.16 -30.59 -25.48
CA LEU A 346 -21.39 -31.64 -26.47
C LEU A 346 -22.65 -31.36 -27.32
N ALA A 347 -23.74 -30.93 -26.67
CA ALA A 347 -24.99 -30.58 -27.32
C ALA A 347 -24.89 -29.32 -28.18
N CYS A 348 -24.15 -28.29 -27.73
CA CYS A 348 -24.01 -27.04 -28.48
C CYS A 348 -23.19 -27.21 -29.76
N VAL A 349 -22.33 -28.23 -29.83
CA VAL A 349 -21.55 -28.56 -31.02
C VAL A 349 -22.25 -29.58 -31.92
N GLY A 350 -23.49 -29.97 -31.59
CA GLY A 350 -24.29 -30.91 -32.38
C GLY A 350 -23.86 -32.38 -32.25
N LEU A 351 -23.12 -32.73 -31.20
CA LEU A 351 -22.68 -34.09 -30.94
C LEU A 351 -23.56 -34.74 -29.85
N LEU A 352 -23.79 -36.05 -29.99
CA LEU A 352 -24.56 -36.84 -29.01
C LEU A 352 -23.64 -37.64 -28.07
N HIS A 353 -22.47 -38.01 -28.56
CA HIS A 353 -21.42 -38.72 -27.83
C HIS A 353 -20.06 -38.31 -28.40
N TRP A 354 -19.02 -38.32 -27.58
CA TRP A 354 -17.64 -38.17 -28.02
C TRP A 354 -16.78 -39.22 -27.32
N PRO A 355 -15.92 -39.97 -28.05
CA PRO A 355 -15.06 -40.97 -27.42
C PRO A 355 -14.08 -40.30 -26.45
N PRO A 356 -13.92 -40.81 -25.21
CA PRO A 356 -13.02 -40.23 -24.22
C PRO A 356 -11.54 -40.27 -24.66
N ASP A 357 -11.16 -41.24 -25.49
CA ASP A 357 -9.77 -41.44 -25.92
C ASP A 357 -9.35 -40.57 -27.13
N VAL A 358 -10.26 -39.76 -27.67
CA VAL A 358 -10.01 -38.93 -28.85
C VAL A 358 -9.95 -37.45 -28.47
N GLN A 359 -8.86 -36.78 -28.84
CA GLN A 359 -8.72 -35.34 -28.63
C GLN A 359 -9.75 -34.56 -29.46
N TYR A 360 -10.60 -33.79 -28.79
CA TYR A 360 -11.56 -32.91 -29.45
C TYR A 360 -10.86 -31.66 -30.00
N ILE A 361 -11.15 -31.30 -31.26
CA ILE A 361 -10.70 -30.06 -31.89
C ILE A 361 -11.94 -29.30 -32.36
N CYS A 362 -12.13 -28.06 -31.93
CA CYS A 362 -13.32 -27.30 -32.27
C CYS A 362 -13.33 -26.85 -33.74
N SER A 363 -14.52 -26.57 -34.27
CA SER A 363 -14.72 -26.19 -35.67
C SER A 363 -13.92 -24.96 -36.12
N LYS A 364 -13.63 -24.01 -35.22
CA LYS A 364 -12.75 -22.86 -35.50
C LYS A 364 -11.32 -23.32 -35.77
N CYS A 365 -10.76 -24.16 -34.90
CA CYS A 365 -9.41 -24.71 -35.05
C CYS A 365 -9.30 -25.72 -36.20
N GLN A 366 -10.40 -26.32 -36.64
CA GLN A 366 -10.42 -27.20 -37.82
C GLN A 366 -10.47 -26.42 -39.15
N LYS A 367 -11.16 -25.25 -39.19
CA LYS A 367 -11.33 -24.44 -40.41
C LYS A 367 -10.17 -23.51 -40.70
N GLU A 368 -9.46 -23.06 -39.66
CA GLU A 368 -8.21 -22.33 -39.81
C GLU A 368 -7.09 -23.34 -40.10
N GLU A 369 -6.77 -23.61 -41.37
CA GLU A 369 -5.38 -23.95 -41.69
C GLU A 369 -4.48 -22.83 -41.09
N PRO A 370 -3.28 -23.14 -40.57
CA PRO A 370 -2.36 -22.15 -39.98
C PRO A 370 -1.74 -21.24 -41.06
N SER A 371 -2.54 -20.69 -41.96
CA SER A 371 -2.18 -19.66 -42.91
C SER A 371 -2.27 -18.32 -42.18
N TYR A 372 -1.14 -17.90 -41.62
CA TYR A 372 -0.91 -16.61 -40.99
C TYR A 372 -1.08 -15.50 -42.04
N ARG A 373 -2.29 -15.01 -42.24
CA ARG A 373 -2.49 -13.67 -42.80
C ARG A 373 -2.67 -12.71 -41.64
N LEU A 374 -1.67 -11.85 -41.41
CA LEU A 374 -1.85 -10.56 -40.75
C LEU A 374 -2.82 -9.75 -41.63
N VAL A 375 -4.11 -10.01 -41.50
CA VAL A 375 -5.16 -9.17 -42.08
C VAL A 375 -5.35 -8.02 -41.11
N LEU A 376 -4.93 -6.82 -41.55
CA LEU A 376 -5.45 -5.57 -40.99
C LEU A 376 -6.96 -5.56 -41.22
N LEU A 377 -7.74 -5.94 -40.21
CA LEU A 377 -9.17 -5.67 -40.18
C LEU A 377 -9.36 -4.19 -39.82
N ASN A 378 -9.15 -3.33 -40.82
CA ASN A 378 -9.94 -2.11 -40.87
C ASN A 378 -11.40 -2.53 -41.12
N SER A 379 -12.30 -2.03 -40.28
CA SER A 379 -13.75 -2.25 -40.31
C SER A 379 -14.27 -3.57 -39.72
N ARG A 380 -14.60 -3.55 -38.42
CA ARG A 380 -15.92 -3.92 -37.89
C ARG A 380 -16.12 -3.15 -36.60
N GLN A 381 -16.99 -2.14 -36.63
CA GLN A 381 -17.54 -1.52 -35.42
C GLN A 381 -18.33 -2.60 -34.66
N TYR A 382 -17.70 -3.27 -33.70
CA TYR A 382 -18.45 -3.94 -32.65
C TYR A 382 -18.92 -2.88 -31.67
N ARG A 383 -20.23 -2.60 -31.70
CA ARG A 383 -20.91 -1.77 -30.73
C ARG A 383 -20.96 -2.53 -29.40
N TRP A 384 -19.88 -2.43 -28.61
CA TRP A 384 -19.92 -2.77 -27.19
C TRP A 384 -20.97 -1.86 -26.53
N ARG A 385 -22.00 -2.45 -25.91
CA ARG A 385 -22.86 -1.69 -25.01
C ARG A 385 -22.03 -1.34 -23.79
N ASP A 386 -21.96 -0.06 -23.48
CA ASP A 386 -21.15 0.55 -22.43
C ASP A 386 -21.27 -0.16 -21.07
N TRP A 387 -20.21 -0.83 -20.63
CA TRP A 387 -19.94 -1.10 -19.22
C TRP A 387 -18.43 -0.99 -18.98
N PRO A 388 -17.93 0.09 -18.36
CA PRO A 388 -16.50 0.26 -18.14
C PRO A 388 -16.01 -0.61 -16.97
N VAL A 389 -15.01 -1.45 -17.22
CA VAL A 389 -14.14 -1.99 -16.17
C VAL A 389 -12.94 -1.04 -16.05
N HIS A 390 -12.82 -0.41 -14.88
CA HIS A 390 -11.73 0.49 -14.55
C HIS A 390 -10.58 -0.31 -13.93
N ILE A 391 -9.47 -0.39 -14.66
CA ILE A 391 -8.19 -0.90 -14.17
C ILE A 391 -7.44 0.31 -13.61
N GLY A 392 -7.12 0.27 -12.32
CA GLY A 392 -6.12 1.18 -11.78
C GLY A 392 -4.78 0.54 -11.54
N LYS A 393 -3.92 1.30 -10.87
CA LYS A 393 -2.49 1.42 -11.14
C LYS A 393 -1.61 0.42 -10.39
N SER A 394 -0.72 -0.23 -11.15
CA SER A 394 0.72 -0.38 -10.87
C SER A 394 1.40 -1.00 -12.10
N ALA A 395 2.45 -0.49 -12.76
CA ALA A 395 3.32 0.66 -12.56
C ALA A 395 3.87 1.15 -13.92
N MET A 396 3.70 2.44 -14.18
CA MET A 396 4.46 3.30 -15.09
C MET A 396 4.74 4.56 -14.25
N SER A 397 6.00 4.92 -14.08
CA SER A 397 6.46 5.99 -13.18
C SER A 397 5.93 7.38 -13.58
N LEU A 398 5.67 8.34 -12.69
CA LEU A 398 6.66 9.12 -11.95
C LEU A 398 5.89 9.98 -10.92
N ARG A 399 6.43 10.04 -9.70
CA ARG A 399 6.18 11.15 -8.75
C ARG A 399 7.17 12.28 -9.09
N TYR A 400 6.78 13.54 -8.91
CA TYR A 400 7.27 14.44 -7.83
C TYR A 400 6.61 15.83 -7.92
N GLU A 401 6.60 16.53 -6.77
CA GLU A 401 6.03 17.83 -6.43
C GLU A 401 6.63 19.03 -7.20
N GLY A 402 5.90 20.16 -7.23
CA GLY A 402 6.52 21.46 -7.53
C GLY A 402 5.63 22.59 -8.02
N ASP A 403 4.74 23.08 -7.15
CA ASP A 403 4.49 24.51 -6.88
C ASP A 403 3.56 25.39 -7.77
N ILE A 404 2.87 26.27 -7.03
CA ILE A 404 2.26 27.56 -7.37
C ILE A 404 0.76 27.66 -7.73
N LYS A 405 0.08 28.42 -6.84
CA LYS A 405 -1.15 29.24 -6.94
C LYS A 405 -2.50 28.56 -6.66
N GLN A 406 -2.89 28.61 -5.39
CA GLN A 406 -4.28 28.94 -5.06
C GLN A 406 -4.34 30.29 -4.35
N GLN A 407 -4.81 31.27 -5.13
CA GLN A 407 -5.36 32.52 -4.66
C GLN A 407 -6.78 32.26 -4.14
N ALA A 408 -7.07 32.90 -3.01
CA ALA A 408 -8.35 33.10 -2.35
C ALA A 408 -9.63 32.88 -3.18
N SER A 409 -10.59 32.16 -2.59
CA SER A 409 -11.96 32.68 -2.46
C SER A 409 -12.69 32.00 -1.31
N PHE A 410 -13.10 32.86 -0.38
CA PHE A 410 -14.13 32.66 0.63
C PHE A 410 -15.37 31.96 0.08
N LEU A 411 -15.98 31.06 0.88
CA LEU A 411 -17.43 30.81 1.01
C LEU A 411 -17.57 29.89 2.25
N SER A 412 -17.79 30.41 3.46
CA SER A 412 -19.11 30.81 3.98
C SER A 412 -20.18 29.74 3.69
N LEU A 413 -20.39 28.84 4.65
CA LEU A 413 -21.63 28.07 4.79
C LEU A 413 -22.28 28.50 6.11
N HIS A 414 -23.02 29.60 6.04
CA HIS A 414 -23.98 29.98 7.05
C HIS A 414 -25.34 29.34 6.73
N SER A 415 -25.91 28.74 7.77
CA SER A 415 -27.35 28.67 8.09
C SER A 415 -28.32 29.40 7.15
N SER A 416 -29.36 28.70 6.69
CA SER A 416 -30.65 29.32 6.33
C SER A 416 -31.78 28.30 6.40
N ILE A 417 -32.56 28.36 7.49
CA ILE A 417 -34.01 28.15 7.45
C ILE A 417 -34.60 29.52 7.82
N LEU A 418 -35.46 30.07 6.96
CA LEU A 418 -36.17 31.35 7.04
C LEU A 418 -37.58 31.10 6.44
N PRO A 419 -38.58 31.97 6.64
CA PRO A 419 -39.11 32.55 7.87
C PRO A 419 -40.66 32.41 7.92
N LEU A 420 -41.30 32.80 9.03
CA LEU A 420 -42.65 33.38 8.95
C LEU A 420 -42.76 34.49 10.00
N ALA A 421 -42.88 35.72 9.50
CA ALA A 421 -43.13 36.91 10.30
C ALA A 421 -44.64 37.12 10.43
N LEU A 422 -45.11 37.33 11.65
CA LEU A 422 -46.32 38.08 11.95
C LEU A 422 -45.94 39.12 13.01
N SER A 423 -46.11 40.38 12.65
CA SER A 423 -45.93 41.55 13.50
C SER A 423 -47.10 41.69 14.47
N LEU A 424 -46.81 42.18 15.68
CA LEU A 424 -47.41 43.39 16.30
C LEU A 424 -46.72 43.67 17.66
N PRO A 425 -46.68 44.94 18.10
CA PRO A 425 -45.81 45.44 19.15
C PRO A 425 -46.47 45.34 20.53
N ASP A 426 -45.67 45.37 21.60
CA ASP A 426 -45.91 46.34 22.67
C ASP A 426 -44.75 46.37 23.69
N THR A 427 -44.50 47.60 24.09
CA THR A 427 -43.65 48.08 25.17
C THR A 427 -43.85 47.34 26.49
N PHE A 428 -42.76 46.90 27.14
CA PHE A 428 -42.66 46.92 28.60
C PHE A 428 -41.21 47.19 29.04
N ILE A 429 -41.04 48.34 29.68
CA ILE A 429 -39.90 48.73 30.50
C ILE A 429 -39.99 47.95 31.82
N THR A 430 -38.83 47.62 32.41
CA THR A 430 -38.49 47.45 33.86
C THR A 430 -37.60 46.21 34.10
N PRO A 431 -36.79 46.15 35.18
CA PRO A 431 -35.53 46.88 35.33
C PRO A 431 -34.36 45.95 35.71
N GLU A 432 -33.16 46.54 35.82
CA GLU A 432 -31.98 46.06 36.56
C GLU A 432 -32.19 44.90 37.55
N ILE A 433 -31.43 43.82 37.34
CA ILE A 433 -30.86 43.05 38.45
C ILE A 433 -29.35 43.01 38.24
N GLU A 434 -28.73 44.09 38.70
CA GLU A 434 -27.29 44.20 38.92
C GLU A 434 -26.91 43.34 40.14
N LYS A 435 -26.91 42.00 40.00
CA LYS A 435 -26.24 41.14 40.99
C LYS A 435 -24.76 41.12 40.69
N ARG A 436 -24.06 42.14 41.19
CA ARG A 436 -22.61 42.15 41.34
C ARG A 436 -22.22 41.07 42.35
N SER A 437 -22.15 39.82 41.90
CA SER A 437 -21.56 38.73 42.67
C SER A 437 -20.11 39.08 42.91
N THR A 438 -19.75 39.28 44.18
CA THR A 438 -18.37 39.40 44.65
C THR A 438 -17.60 38.16 44.19
N MET A 439 -16.90 38.24 43.04
CA MET A 439 -16.12 37.12 42.54
C MET A 439 -15.06 36.76 43.58
N THR A 440 -15.11 35.54 44.08
CA THR A 440 -14.14 34.95 45.01
C THR A 440 -12.89 34.51 44.25
N ALA A 441 -11.76 34.41 44.94
CA ALA A 441 -10.55 33.83 44.39
C ALA A 441 -10.79 32.37 43.96
N PHE A 442 -10.07 31.89 42.93
CA PHE A 442 -10.20 30.48 42.54
C PHE A 442 -9.62 29.55 43.60
N LYS A 443 -10.30 28.41 43.83
CA LYS A 443 -9.87 27.41 44.80
C LYS A 443 -8.99 26.36 44.11
N PRO A 444 -7.71 26.21 44.50
CA PRO A 444 -6.87 25.14 43.98
C PRO A 444 -7.37 23.77 44.42
N LEU A 445 -7.27 22.76 43.54
CA LEU A 445 -7.68 21.38 43.85
C LEU A 445 -6.51 20.48 44.26
N LEU A 446 -5.26 20.89 44.00
CA LEU A 446 -4.06 20.10 44.27
C LEU A 446 -3.04 20.91 45.07
N SER A 447 -2.31 20.22 45.96
CA SER A 447 -1.28 20.84 46.78
C SER A 447 -0.04 21.24 45.96
N PRO A 448 0.65 22.33 46.33
CA PRO A 448 1.93 22.69 45.74
C PRO A 448 3.01 21.62 45.96
N PHE A 449 3.97 21.56 45.05
CA PHE A 449 5.18 20.77 45.19
C PHE A 449 6.32 21.66 45.72
N HIS A 450 6.82 21.38 46.92
CA HIS A 450 7.90 22.17 47.53
C HIS A 450 9.28 21.69 47.06
N VAL A 451 10.14 22.64 46.69
CA VAL A 451 11.53 22.35 46.32
C VAL A 451 12.35 22.21 47.59
N SER A 452 13.01 21.05 47.80
CA SER A 452 13.88 20.86 48.97
C SER A 452 15.13 21.74 48.87
N LYS A 453 15.42 22.50 49.94
CA LYS A 453 16.66 23.29 50.08
C LYS A 453 17.91 22.43 50.44
N GLU A 454 17.78 21.11 50.59
CA GLU A 454 18.91 20.23 50.97
C GLU A 454 19.94 19.96 49.84
N PRO A 455 21.25 19.83 50.16
CA PRO A 455 22.34 19.70 49.18
C PRO A 455 22.43 18.31 48.50
N LYS A 456 21.37 17.49 48.51
CA LYS A 456 21.35 16.13 47.95
C LYS A 456 20.93 16.05 46.48
N ASN A 457 21.19 17.09 45.69
CA ASN A 457 21.18 16.98 44.24
C ASN A 457 22.58 17.34 43.74
N PRO A 458 23.45 16.37 43.37
CA PRO A 458 24.86 16.61 43.05
C PRO A 458 25.10 17.50 41.79
N ARG A 459 24.04 18.11 41.23
CA ARG A 459 24.10 19.00 40.06
C ARG A 459 23.32 20.31 40.20
N GLY A 460 22.62 20.56 41.32
CA GLY A 460 21.84 21.81 41.49
C GLY A 460 20.70 22.04 40.49
N ILE A 461 20.22 20.99 39.80
CA ILE A 461 19.26 21.10 38.68
C ILE A 461 17.83 21.13 39.20
N LEU A 462 17.11 22.23 38.95
CA LEU A 462 15.68 22.38 39.20
C LEU A 462 14.89 21.54 38.18
N ARG A 463 14.16 20.51 38.63
CA ARG A 463 13.38 19.62 37.75
C ARG A 463 11.90 19.66 38.07
N LEU A 464 11.08 19.78 37.02
CA LEU A 464 9.63 19.60 37.13
C LEU A 464 9.29 18.15 37.49
N PRO A 465 8.32 17.90 38.40
CA PRO A 465 7.79 16.57 38.63
C PRO A 465 7.17 16.01 37.34
N ARG A 466 7.60 14.83 36.90
CA ARG A 466 7.17 14.23 35.63
C ARG A 466 6.83 12.75 35.76
N ASN A 467 5.82 12.36 35.00
CA ASN A 467 5.60 10.97 34.63
C ASN A 467 6.54 10.60 33.48
N ILE A 468 7.36 9.57 33.67
CA ILE A 468 8.21 9.04 32.61
C ILE A 468 7.30 8.31 31.62
N PRO A 469 7.26 8.70 30.33
CA PRO A 469 6.44 8.01 29.34
C PRO A 469 6.86 6.54 29.25
N SER A 470 5.88 5.64 29.16
CA SER A 470 6.15 4.21 29.08
C SER A 470 6.80 3.87 27.74
N THR A 471 7.93 3.17 27.78
CA THR A 471 8.59 2.62 26.58
C THR A 471 7.70 1.64 25.81
N SER A 472 6.69 1.07 26.46
CA SER A 472 5.74 0.14 25.84
C SER A 472 4.92 0.76 24.72
N VAL A 473 4.58 2.05 24.81
CA VAL A 473 3.78 2.76 23.78
C VAL A 473 4.56 2.86 22.48
N VAL A 474 5.83 3.25 22.58
CA VAL A 474 6.73 3.39 21.43
C VAL A 474 6.94 2.06 20.73
N ILE A 475 7.08 0.96 21.49
CA ILE A 475 7.21 -0.38 20.91
C ILE A 475 5.90 -0.80 20.26
N ARG A 476 4.78 -0.71 20.97
CA ARG A 476 3.46 -1.13 20.49
C ARG A 476 3.11 -0.46 19.16
N ASP A 477 3.36 0.84 19.04
CA ASP A 477 2.88 1.64 17.90
C ASP A 477 3.87 1.67 16.71
N ASN A 478 5.06 1.05 16.84
CA ASN A 478 6.10 1.02 15.79
C ASN A 478 5.77 0.12 14.59
N PHE A 479 4.96 -0.91 14.80
CA PHE A 479 4.52 -1.83 13.75
C PHE A 479 3.00 -1.95 13.76
N THR A 480 2.43 -2.31 12.62
CA THR A 480 1.00 -2.56 12.51
C THR A 480 0.56 -3.68 13.45
N LEU A 481 -0.71 -3.66 13.87
CA LEU A 481 -1.26 -4.72 14.72
C LEU A 481 -1.12 -6.11 14.06
N SER A 482 -1.30 -6.21 12.74
CA SER A 482 -1.14 -7.48 12.03
C SER A 482 0.30 -7.99 12.10
N THR A 483 1.30 -7.11 11.95
CA THR A 483 2.72 -7.48 12.13
C THR A 483 2.97 -8.03 13.53
N TRP A 484 2.44 -7.41 14.59
CA TRP A 484 2.57 -7.92 15.96
C TRP A 484 1.89 -9.27 16.17
N LEU A 485 0.70 -9.47 15.59
CA LEU A 485 -0.01 -10.74 15.66
C LEU A 485 0.75 -11.85 14.92
N PHE A 486 1.30 -11.58 13.74
CA PHE A 486 2.11 -12.55 13.00
C PHE A 486 3.43 -12.87 13.71
N LEU A 487 4.12 -11.87 14.25
CA LEU A 487 5.35 -12.08 15.01
C LEU A 487 5.07 -12.90 16.28
N GLY A 488 4.02 -12.57 17.02
CA GLY A 488 3.57 -13.33 18.18
C GLY A 488 3.17 -14.77 17.82
N GLY A 489 2.43 -14.94 16.73
CA GLY A 489 2.04 -16.25 16.22
C GLY A 489 3.23 -17.10 15.80
N LEU A 490 4.23 -16.50 15.13
CA LEU A 490 5.47 -17.17 14.76
C LEU A 490 6.27 -17.62 15.99
N LEU A 491 6.48 -16.72 16.96
CA LEU A 491 7.20 -17.04 18.20
C LEU A 491 6.47 -18.11 19.02
N GLN A 492 5.15 -18.04 19.12
CA GLN A 492 4.33 -19.05 19.76
C GLN A 492 4.40 -20.40 19.02
N GLY A 493 4.39 -20.37 17.68
CA GLY A 493 4.55 -21.56 16.85
C GLY A 493 5.91 -22.24 17.07
N LEU A 494 6.99 -21.46 17.11
CA LEU A 494 8.33 -21.95 17.45
C LEU A 494 8.38 -22.53 18.87
N ALA A 495 7.74 -21.87 19.84
CA ALA A 495 7.65 -22.39 21.20
C ALA A 495 6.89 -23.71 21.27
N VAL A 496 5.81 -23.87 20.49
CA VAL A 496 5.07 -25.15 20.39
C VAL A 496 5.91 -26.24 19.72
N ILE A 497 6.78 -25.90 18.77
CA ILE A 497 7.72 -26.86 18.18
C ILE A 497 8.73 -27.36 19.22
N ILE A 498 9.24 -26.47 20.08
CA ILE A 498 10.28 -26.80 21.08
C ILE A 498 9.69 -27.50 22.32
N PHE A 499 8.59 -26.98 22.86
CA PHE A 499 8.03 -27.39 24.15
C PHE A 499 6.68 -28.13 24.04
N GLY A 500 6.20 -28.39 22.82
CA GLY A 500 4.90 -29.00 22.58
C GLY A 500 3.73 -28.09 22.93
N THR A 501 2.56 -28.67 23.16
CA THR A 501 1.32 -27.93 23.50
C THR A 501 1.41 -27.20 24.85
N TYR A 502 2.32 -27.61 25.74
CA TYR A 502 2.58 -26.93 27.02
C TYR A 502 3.01 -25.47 26.84
N ALA A 503 3.58 -25.11 25.69
CA ALA A 503 3.93 -23.72 25.35
C ALA A 503 2.71 -22.78 25.33
N LEU A 504 1.48 -23.29 25.24
CA LEU A 504 0.24 -22.50 25.26
C LEU A 504 -0.21 -22.13 26.68
N ILE A 505 0.27 -22.84 27.71
CA ILE A 505 -0.18 -22.64 29.10
C ILE A 505 0.08 -21.21 29.59
N PRO A 506 1.27 -20.60 29.42
CA PRO A 506 1.50 -19.24 29.88
C PRO A 506 0.56 -18.23 29.21
N THR A 507 0.35 -18.36 27.89
CA THR A 507 -0.54 -17.48 27.12
C THR A 507 -1.98 -17.61 27.59
N MET A 508 -2.47 -18.84 27.80
CA MET A 508 -3.82 -19.09 28.34
C MET A 508 -3.98 -18.53 29.76
N LEU A 509 -3.01 -18.75 30.66
CA LEU A 509 -3.07 -18.25 32.03
C LEU A 509 -3.04 -16.72 32.09
N ILE A 510 -2.19 -16.07 31.29
CA ILE A 510 -2.13 -14.60 31.23
C ILE A 510 -3.43 -14.03 30.66
N LEU A 511 -3.96 -14.62 29.59
CA LEU A 511 -5.22 -14.18 28.98
C LEU A 511 -6.39 -14.36 29.94
N LEU A 512 -6.46 -15.51 30.62
CA LEU A 512 -7.48 -15.79 31.63
C LEU A 512 -7.36 -14.82 32.81
N TYR A 513 -6.15 -14.61 33.35
CA TYR A 513 -5.92 -13.65 34.43
C TYR A 513 -6.38 -12.24 34.03
N ARG A 514 -5.94 -11.74 32.87
CA ARG A 514 -6.32 -10.41 32.39
C ARG A 514 -7.82 -10.29 32.18
N THR A 515 -8.44 -11.28 31.53
CA THR A 515 -9.89 -11.28 31.25
C THR A 515 -10.68 -11.29 32.55
N THR A 516 -10.35 -12.20 33.47
CA THR A 516 -10.99 -12.30 34.78
C THR A 516 -10.82 -10.99 35.56
N ASP A 517 -9.61 -10.45 35.64
CA ASP A 517 -9.33 -9.18 36.32
C ASP A 517 -10.14 -8.01 35.72
N HIS A 518 -10.30 -7.96 34.39
CA HIS A 518 -11.12 -6.94 33.73
C HIS A 518 -12.62 -7.12 33.99
N LEU A 519 -13.11 -8.37 34.00
CA LEU A 519 -14.50 -8.67 34.34
C LEU A 519 -14.80 -8.36 35.81
N LEU A 520 -13.88 -8.68 36.72
CA LEU A 520 -13.99 -8.33 38.14
C LEU A 520 -14.00 -6.80 38.35
N MET A 521 -13.17 -6.05 37.60
CA MET A 521 -13.21 -4.58 37.63
C MET A 521 -14.52 -4.04 37.05
N ALA A 522 -15.01 -4.59 35.94
CA ALA A 522 -16.26 -4.16 35.31
C ALA A 522 -17.50 -4.46 36.16
N ALA A 523 -17.47 -5.57 36.92
CA ALA A 523 -18.49 -5.92 37.90
C ALA A 523 -18.35 -5.16 39.23
N ASN A 524 -17.40 -4.22 39.34
CA ASN A 524 -17.06 -3.47 40.56
C ASN A 524 -16.68 -4.36 41.76
N ILE A 525 -16.19 -5.58 41.53
CA ILE A 525 -15.71 -6.50 42.57
C ILE A 525 -14.27 -6.13 42.98
N THR A 526 -13.42 -5.80 42.00
CA THR A 526 -12.05 -5.33 42.24
C THR A 526 -11.90 -3.84 41.94
N ARG A 527 -10.90 -3.21 42.56
CA ARG A 527 -10.59 -1.79 42.36
C ARG A 527 -10.30 -1.51 40.87
N ASN A 528 -11.03 -0.58 40.28
CA ASN A 528 -10.77 -0.10 38.93
C ASN A 528 -9.48 0.76 38.90
N ARG A 529 -8.35 0.13 38.61
CA ARG A 529 -7.05 0.80 38.46
C ARG A 529 -7.02 1.88 37.37
N TYR A 530 -7.93 1.85 36.39
CA TYR A 530 -7.98 2.87 35.35
C TYR A 530 -8.44 4.22 35.90
N MET A 531 -9.18 4.23 37.02
CA MET A 531 -9.60 5.44 37.72
C MET A 531 -8.50 6.06 38.59
N ASP A 532 -7.35 5.41 38.72
CA ASP A 532 -6.24 5.94 39.52
C ASP A 532 -5.72 7.26 38.93
N GLY A 533 -5.72 8.30 39.76
CA GLY A 533 -5.33 9.67 39.37
C GLY A 533 -6.40 10.45 38.59
N VAL A 534 -7.62 9.91 38.45
CA VAL A 534 -8.74 10.63 37.85
C VAL A 534 -9.30 11.63 38.86
N MET A 535 -9.39 12.90 38.47
CA MET A 535 -10.10 13.91 39.25
C MET A 535 -11.59 13.79 39.00
N GLN A 536 -12.32 13.23 39.97
CA GLN A 536 -13.78 13.08 39.94
C GLN A 536 -14.51 14.39 40.27
N THR A 537 -14.15 15.45 39.56
CA THR A 537 -14.76 16.78 39.66
C THR A 537 -14.59 17.51 38.32
N LYS A 538 -15.12 18.73 38.24
CA LYS A 538 -14.82 19.66 37.15
C LYS A 538 -13.65 20.55 37.54
N ALA A 539 -12.64 20.55 36.69
CA ALA A 539 -11.42 21.29 36.88
C ALA A 539 -11.14 22.17 35.66
N SER A 540 -10.54 23.33 35.89
CA SER A 540 -10.00 24.19 34.84
C SER A 540 -8.61 24.65 35.29
N ALA A 541 -7.73 24.91 34.33
CA ALA A 541 -6.40 25.43 34.56
C ALA A 541 -6.45 26.96 34.47
N GLN A 542 -5.96 27.63 35.51
CA GLN A 542 -5.78 29.07 35.62
C GLN A 542 -4.33 29.36 36.01
N ALA A 543 -3.73 30.45 35.54
CA ALA A 543 -2.38 30.80 35.98
C ALA A 543 -2.42 31.32 37.43
N PRO A 544 -1.57 30.81 38.34
CA PRO A 544 -1.42 31.38 39.67
C PRO A 544 -0.66 32.72 39.60
N ASP A 545 -0.89 33.58 40.58
CA ASP A 545 -0.12 34.80 40.79
C ASP A 545 1.32 34.47 41.21
N ALA A 546 2.23 35.45 41.16
CA ALA A 546 3.65 35.28 41.48
C ALA A 546 3.93 34.68 42.87
N ASN A 547 3.01 34.87 43.83
CA ASN A 547 3.08 34.31 45.18
C ASN A 547 2.53 32.87 45.27
N GLY A 548 2.03 32.29 44.17
CA GLY A 548 1.44 30.96 44.10
C GLY A 548 0.00 30.85 44.58
N THR A 549 -0.70 31.97 44.75
CA THR A 549 -2.15 32.01 45.02
C THR A 549 -2.93 32.24 43.73
N PHE A 550 -4.24 31.99 43.73
CA PHE A 550 -5.06 32.20 42.54
C PHE A 550 -5.94 33.43 42.72
N GLY A 551 -5.78 34.39 41.82
CA GLY A 551 -6.61 35.58 41.78
C GLY A 551 -8.04 35.33 41.28
N LYS A 552 -8.69 36.40 40.84
CA LYS A 552 -10.04 36.40 40.25
C LYS A 552 -10.03 36.49 38.73
N GLU A 553 -8.88 36.83 38.18
CA GLU A 553 -8.72 37.10 36.76
C GLU A 553 -8.57 35.77 36.00
N ILE A 554 -9.41 35.58 34.99
CA ILE A 554 -9.41 34.38 34.17
C ILE A 554 -8.28 34.47 33.15
N ALA A 555 -7.52 33.38 33.01
CA ALA A 555 -6.42 33.29 32.06
C ALA A 555 -5.48 34.51 32.18
N SER A 556 -5.06 34.80 33.41
CA SER A 556 -4.35 36.02 33.83
C SER A 556 -3.00 36.24 33.16
N GLU A 557 -2.42 35.20 32.57
CA GLU A 557 -1.17 35.24 31.80
C GLU A 557 -1.40 34.78 30.35
N SER A 558 -0.55 35.27 29.44
CA SER A 558 -0.39 34.66 28.12
C SER A 558 0.34 33.33 28.24
N ILE A 559 0.14 32.44 27.27
CA ILE A 559 0.82 31.15 27.22
C ILE A 559 1.33 30.89 25.80
N VAL A 560 2.34 30.03 25.70
CA VAL A 560 2.83 29.51 24.43
C VAL A 560 2.62 28.01 24.41
N VAL A 561 1.99 27.52 23.33
CA VAL A 561 1.85 26.09 23.06
C VAL A 561 2.72 25.78 21.86
N PHE A 562 3.73 24.93 22.06
CA PHE A 562 4.68 24.54 21.03
C PHE A 562 4.54 23.05 20.73
N HIS A 563 4.12 22.72 19.52
CA HIS A 563 4.06 21.36 19.02
C HIS A 563 5.38 21.05 18.32
N LEU A 564 5.98 19.91 18.65
CA LEU A 564 7.16 19.38 17.98
C LEU A 564 6.89 17.94 17.57
N GLY A 565 6.89 17.70 16.27
CA GLY A 565 6.63 16.40 15.70
C GLY A 565 7.84 15.78 15.02
N THR A 566 7.88 14.45 15.06
CA THR A 566 8.79 13.64 14.25
C THR A 566 8.01 12.50 13.62
N ARG A 567 8.34 12.17 12.37
CA ARG A 567 7.74 11.06 11.62
C ARG A 567 8.82 10.25 10.90
N SER A 568 8.64 8.93 10.89
CA SER A 568 9.38 8.03 9.99
C SER A 568 8.44 7.50 8.91
N ASN A 569 8.78 7.75 7.65
CA ASN A 569 8.12 7.21 6.46
C ASN A 569 8.78 5.90 5.98
N HIS A 570 9.69 5.33 6.77
CA HIS A 570 10.41 4.11 6.43
C HIS A 570 9.64 2.87 6.93
N PRO A 571 9.66 1.72 6.22
CA PRO A 571 8.95 0.50 6.64
C PRO A 571 9.35 -0.05 8.03
N LEU A 572 10.57 0.26 8.48
CA LEU A 572 11.07 -0.11 9.82
C LEU A 572 10.59 0.83 10.95
N GLY A 573 9.81 1.87 10.61
CA GLY A 573 9.32 2.85 11.57
C GLY A 573 10.47 3.58 12.27
N LEU A 574 10.44 3.60 13.60
CA LEU A 574 11.46 4.24 14.45
C LEU A 574 12.79 3.47 14.48
N LEU A 575 12.84 2.24 13.92
CA LEU A 575 14.07 1.46 13.73
C LEU A 575 14.79 1.81 12.41
N ALA A 576 14.30 2.80 11.67
CA ALA A 576 14.91 3.23 10.43
C ALA A 576 16.31 3.84 10.65
N PRO A 577 17.21 3.74 9.64
CA PRO A 577 18.49 4.41 9.67
C PRO A 577 18.33 5.91 9.97
N GLY A 578 19.18 6.48 10.81
CA GLY A 578 19.19 7.89 11.20
C GLY A 578 18.22 8.29 12.33
N PHE A 579 17.22 7.45 12.64
CA PHE A 579 16.20 7.78 13.64
C PHE A 579 16.73 7.68 15.09
N SER A 580 17.66 6.76 15.35
CA SER A 580 18.35 6.63 16.64
C SER A 580 19.16 7.89 16.97
N GLU A 581 19.89 8.40 15.99
CA GLU A 581 20.68 9.62 16.10
C GLU A 581 19.78 10.84 16.31
N LEU A 582 18.66 10.95 15.58
CA LEU A 582 17.65 11.98 15.80
C LEU A 582 17.12 11.94 17.23
N ASN A 583 16.73 10.76 17.71
CA ASN A 583 16.21 10.58 19.06
C ASN A 583 17.25 11.00 20.12
N ARG A 584 18.54 10.71 19.90
CA ARG A 584 19.61 11.17 20.79
C ARG A 584 19.68 12.69 20.90
N GLN A 585 19.54 13.40 19.78
CA GLN A 585 19.50 14.87 19.74
C GLN A 585 18.26 15.41 20.49
N VAL A 586 17.08 14.86 20.19
CA VAL A 586 15.82 15.26 20.83
C VAL A 586 15.86 15.02 22.34
N ILE A 587 16.42 13.90 22.80
CA ILE A 587 16.60 13.62 24.24
C ILE A 587 17.53 14.64 24.88
N ALA A 588 18.63 15.01 24.23
CA ALA A 588 19.56 16.01 24.75
C ALA A 588 18.88 17.39 24.87
N MET A 589 18.19 17.84 23.83
CA MET A 589 17.41 19.08 23.81
C MET A 589 16.35 19.12 24.91
N ASN A 590 15.59 18.02 25.07
CA ASN A 590 14.62 17.90 26.13
C ASN A 590 15.25 17.95 27.53
N ARG A 591 16.44 17.37 27.71
CA ARG A 591 17.17 17.44 28.98
C ARG A 591 17.62 18.86 29.29
N GLU A 592 18.10 19.62 28.31
CA GLU A 592 18.50 21.02 28.49
C GLU A 592 17.30 21.90 28.83
N MET A 593 16.21 21.81 28.07
CA MET A 593 15.00 22.59 28.38
C MET A 593 14.47 22.32 29.80
N ASN A 594 14.75 21.12 30.33
CA ASN A 594 14.34 20.70 31.67
C ASN A 594 15.38 20.89 32.76
N SER A 595 16.60 21.29 32.42
CA SER A 595 17.59 21.57 33.46
C SER A 595 17.32 22.89 34.17
N ASP A 596 16.66 23.82 33.47
CA ASP A 596 16.27 25.11 34.00
C ASP A 596 14.91 25.53 33.40
N PRO A 597 13.80 24.99 33.92
CA PRO A 597 12.47 25.26 33.40
C PRO A 597 12.08 26.74 33.53
N VAL A 598 12.66 27.49 34.47
CA VAL A 598 12.38 28.93 34.63
C VAL A 598 13.06 29.73 33.52
N LYS A 599 14.35 29.49 33.26
CA LYS A 599 15.08 30.14 32.17
C LYS A 599 14.43 29.93 30.81
N TYR A 600 13.98 28.70 30.55
CA TYR A 600 13.34 28.32 29.29
C TYR A 600 11.81 28.45 29.31
N GLY A 601 11.23 28.97 30.40
CA GLY A 601 9.80 29.23 30.52
C GLY A 601 8.92 27.99 30.43
N LEU A 602 9.47 26.79 30.61
CA LEU A 602 8.78 25.51 30.46
C LEU A 602 7.87 25.25 31.67
N LEU A 603 6.58 25.10 31.42
CA LEU A 603 5.57 24.74 32.41
C LEU A 603 5.29 23.24 32.45
N GLY A 604 5.38 22.56 31.30
CA GLY A 604 5.13 21.13 31.21
C GLY A 604 5.20 20.60 29.78
N THR A 605 5.18 19.28 29.65
CA THR A 605 5.25 18.57 28.36
C THR A 605 4.26 17.41 28.32
N SER A 606 3.56 17.24 27.20
CA SER A 606 2.75 16.06 26.89
C SER A 606 3.29 15.36 25.64
N ALA A 607 3.05 14.05 25.49
CA ALA A 607 3.46 13.28 24.32
C ALA A 607 2.26 12.53 23.74
N TRP A 608 2.16 12.52 22.41
CA TRP A 608 1.05 11.96 21.64
C TRP A 608 1.58 11.19 20.44
N GLY A 609 0.85 10.14 20.02
CA GLY A 609 1.12 9.39 18.79
C GLY A 609 -0.06 9.51 17.83
N LYS A 610 0.22 9.74 16.55
CA LYS A 610 -0.81 9.87 15.51
C LYS A 610 -1.35 8.50 15.10
N GLN A 611 -2.65 8.41 14.83
CA GLN A 611 -3.37 7.16 14.54
C GLN A 611 -3.99 7.12 13.13
N ASP A 612 -3.63 8.06 12.25
CA ASP A 612 -4.21 8.18 10.91
C ASP A 612 -3.72 7.09 9.93
N ASP A 613 -2.67 6.36 10.29
CA ASP A 613 -1.98 5.36 9.47
C ASP A 613 -1.87 4.04 10.26
N PRO A 614 -2.05 2.86 9.64
CA PRO A 614 -1.88 1.56 10.30
C PRO A 614 -0.55 1.39 11.05
N ALA A 615 0.51 2.11 10.64
CA ALA A 615 1.75 2.22 11.39
C ALA A 615 1.85 3.62 12.03
N GLY A 616 1.70 3.69 13.35
CA GLY A 616 1.73 4.92 14.16
C GLY A 616 3.14 5.54 14.30
N ASN A 617 3.85 5.73 13.19
CA ASN A 617 5.25 6.16 13.11
C ASN A 617 5.43 7.68 13.21
N GLU A 618 4.51 8.38 13.87
CA GLU A 618 4.53 9.82 14.07
C GLU A 618 4.24 10.16 15.53
N LEU A 619 5.21 10.81 16.16
CA LEU A 619 5.17 11.22 17.56
C LEU A 619 5.19 12.74 17.64
N MET A 620 4.33 13.30 18.49
CA MET A 620 4.24 14.73 18.75
C MET A 620 4.42 15.00 20.25
N ALA A 621 5.36 15.86 20.58
CA ALA A 621 5.49 16.46 21.90
C ALA A 621 4.83 17.84 21.91
N ILE A 622 4.02 18.11 22.93
CA ILE A 622 3.42 19.42 23.19
C ILE A 622 4.14 20.02 24.39
N TYR A 623 4.75 21.17 24.20
CA TYR A 623 5.38 21.97 25.25
C TYR A 623 4.46 23.13 25.61
N TYR A 624 4.18 23.27 26.91
CA TYR A 624 3.48 24.42 27.47
C TYR A 624 4.52 25.35 28.07
N LEU A 625 4.58 26.59 27.59
CA LEU A 625 5.53 27.59 28.05
C LEU A 625 4.83 28.89 28.47
N ARG A 626 5.46 29.67 29.35
CA ARG A 626 4.93 30.96 29.81
C ARG A 626 5.02 32.05 28.75
N ASP A 627 6.15 32.12 28.05
CA ASP A 627 6.47 33.22 27.16
C ASP A 627 7.29 32.76 25.95
N TYR A 628 7.12 33.49 24.84
CA TYR A 628 7.77 33.17 23.58
C TYR A 628 9.27 33.49 23.62
N ASP A 629 9.67 34.53 24.36
CA ASP A 629 11.07 34.91 24.49
C ASP A 629 11.91 33.79 25.11
N ALA A 630 11.36 33.05 26.07
CA ALA A 630 12.01 31.89 26.67
C ALA A 630 12.19 30.72 25.69
N LEU A 631 11.16 30.44 24.88
CA LEU A 631 11.27 29.46 23.80
C LEU A 631 12.32 29.89 22.77
N HIS A 632 12.33 31.18 22.42
CA HIS A 632 13.28 31.76 21.48
C HIS A 632 14.72 31.69 22.02
N ARG A 633 14.94 31.96 23.32
CA ARG A 633 16.23 31.76 23.98
C ARG A 633 16.71 30.32 23.88
N PHE A 634 15.82 29.35 24.02
CA PHE A 634 16.16 27.93 23.83
C PHE A 634 16.52 27.62 22.37
N ALA A 635 15.71 28.09 21.41
CA ALA A 635 15.93 27.84 19.98
C ALA A 635 17.26 28.42 19.45
N HIS A 636 17.73 29.52 20.04
CA HIS A 636 19.04 30.12 19.74
C HIS A 636 20.17 29.61 20.65
N GLY A 637 19.89 28.66 21.54
CA GLY A 637 20.89 28.03 22.39
C GLY A 637 21.86 27.14 21.61
N PRO A 638 23.07 26.91 22.14
CA PRO A 638 24.13 26.19 21.43
C PRO A 638 23.70 24.76 21.05
N LEU A 639 22.99 24.04 21.93
CA LEU A 639 22.58 22.66 21.67
C LEU A 639 21.52 22.55 20.57
N HIS A 640 20.57 23.49 20.52
CA HIS A 640 19.56 23.53 19.46
C HIS A 640 20.20 23.87 18.11
N VAL A 641 21.09 24.87 18.08
CA VAL A 641 21.84 25.25 16.87
C VAL A 641 22.74 24.12 16.37
N GLU A 642 23.41 23.39 17.27
CA GLU A 642 24.18 22.19 16.94
C GLU A 642 23.30 21.11 16.34
N GLY A 643 22.14 20.83 16.95
CA GLY A 643 21.20 19.85 16.44
C GLY A 643 20.64 20.21 15.06
N MET A 644 20.33 21.48 14.81
CA MET A 644 19.93 21.96 13.49
C MET A 644 21.06 21.85 12.46
N THR A 645 22.30 22.16 12.86
CA THR A 645 23.48 22.00 12.01
C THR A 645 23.75 20.53 11.68
N TRP A 646 23.48 19.62 12.61
CA TRP A 646 23.53 18.18 12.36
C TRP A 646 22.41 17.74 11.41
N TRP A 647 21.18 18.21 11.62
CA TRP A 647 20.02 17.89 10.78
C TRP A 647 20.25 18.30 9.32
N THR A 648 20.75 19.51 9.06
CA THR A 648 21.01 19.98 7.68
C THR A 648 22.06 19.14 6.95
N LYS A 649 22.96 18.46 7.67
CA LYS A 649 23.95 17.56 7.09
C LYS A 649 23.35 16.19 6.70
N ILE A 650 22.41 15.67 7.50
CA ILE A 650 21.91 14.30 7.32
C ILE A 650 20.62 14.20 6.51
N VAL A 651 19.85 15.29 6.39
CA VAL A 651 18.48 15.26 5.83
C VAL A 651 18.43 14.74 4.39
N LYS A 652 19.46 15.03 3.58
CA LYS A 652 19.54 14.54 2.18
C LYS A 652 19.72 13.03 2.11
N ASP A 653 20.44 12.45 3.06
CA ASP A 653 20.73 11.02 3.11
C ASP A 653 19.60 10.22 3.79
N HIS A 654 18.67 10.90 4.47
CA HIS A 654 17.56 10.30 5.22
C HIS A 654 16.20 10.92 4.85
N PRO A 655 15.76 10.83 3.57
CA PRO A 655 14.52 11.47 3.11
C PRO A 655 13.25 10.87 3.72
N HIS A 656 13.35 9.73 4.40
CA HIS A 656 12.25 9.10 5.12
C HIS A 656 11.98 9.70 6.50
N ILE A 657 12.86 10.55 7.02
CA ILE A 657 12.67 11.20 8.34
C ILE A 657 12.08 12.59 8.13
N ALA A 658 11.03 12.92 8.87
CA ALA A 658 10.46 14.25 8.91
C ALA A 658 10.46 14.81 10.33
N ILE A 659 10.74 16.11 10.46
CA ILE A 659 10.54 16.89 11.67
C ILE A 659 9.65 18.08 11.33
N TYR A 660 8.79 18.49 12.26
CA TYR A 660 7.94 19.66 12.10
C TYR A 660 7.68 20.33 13.44
N HIS A 661 7.29 21.60 13.41
CA HIS A 661 6.79 22.26 14.61
C HIS A 661 5.66 23.24 14.30
N GLU A 662 4.88 23.57 15.32
CA GLU A 662 3.87 24.63 15.29
C GLU A 662 3.96 25.41 16.59
N THR A 663 3.90 26.74 16.52
CA THR A 663 3.99 27.61 17.70
C THR A 663 2.77 28.51 17.78
N TYR A 664 2.02 28.38 18.87
CA TYR A 664 0.84 29.18 19.14
C TYR A 664 1.09 30.12 20.31
N LEU A 665 1.04 31.43 20.07
CA LEU A 665 1.07 32.45 21.10
C LEU A 665 -0.37 32.79 21.46
N VAL A 666 -0.80 32.43 22.66
CA VAL A 666 -2.18 32.65 23.09
C VAL A 666 -2.20 33.79 24.11
N PRO A 667 -2.80 34.94 23.77
CA PRO A 667 -2.83 36.09 24.67
C PRO A 667 -3.56 35.80 25.99
N LYS A 668 -3.26 36.62 26.99
CA LYS A 668 -4.02 36.71 28.24
C LYS A 668 -5.53 36.82 27.94
N GLY A 669 -6.34 36.07 28.68
CA GLY A 669 -7.80 36.03 28.50
C GLY A 669 -8.30 35.33 27.23
N LYS A 670 -7.42 34.72 26.42
CA LYS A 670 -7.78 34.08 25.13
C LYS A 670 -7.53 32.57 25.10
N TRP A 671 -7.40 31.94 26.26
CA TRP A 671 -7.33 30.48 26.39
C TRP A 671 -8.32 29.97 27.43
N GLU A 672 -8.91 28.81 27.15
CA GLU A 672 -9.80 28.10 28.07
C GLU A 672 -9.51 26.61 28.04
N ASN A 673 -9.91 25.91 29.08
CA ASN A 673 -9.81 24.46 29.18
C ASN A 673 -10.76 23.97 30.27
N ILE A 674 -11.24 22.74 30.10
CA ILE A 674 -12.13 22.07 31.04
C ILE A 674 -11.76 20.59 31.13
N TYR A 675 -11.70 20.07 32.34
CA TYR A 675 -11.43 18.67 32.65
C TYR A 675 -12.57 18.16 33.50
N ILE A 676 -13.27 17.12 33.03
CA ILE A 676 -14.38 16.50 33.75
C ILE A 676 -14.06 15.02 33.87
N ASN A 677 -13.92 14.51 35.09
CA ASN A 677 -13.62 13.10 35.34
C ASN A 677 -12.41 12.59 34.54
N SER A 678 -11.35 13.41 34.51
CA SER A 678 -10.14 13.17 33.72
C SER A 678 -8.92 12.98 34.62
N LYS A 679 -7.95 12.21 34.15
CA LYS A 679 -6.57 12.30 34.66
C LYS A 679 -5.99 13.65 34.27
N LEU A 680 -4.97 14.10 35.02
CA LEU A 680 -4.23 15.30 34.65
C LEU A 680 -3.62 15.13 33.25
N THR A 681 -3.86 16.11 32.39
CA THR A 681 -3.35 16.14 31.02
C THR A 681 -3.29 17.59 30.54
N GLY A 682 -2.53 17.82 29.46
CA GLY A 682 -2.39 19.12 28.82
C GLY A 682 -1.97 20.23 29.79
N MET A 683 -2.60 21.40 29.69
CA MET A 683 -2.33 22.53 30.59
C MET A 683 -2.56 22.19 32.07
N GLY A 684 -3.50 21.27 32.36
CA GLY A 684 -3.77 20.81 33.71
C GLY A 684 -2.62 20.05 34.37
N ASP A 685 -1.75 19.43 33.56
CA ASP A 685 -0.57 18.70 34.05
C ASP A 685 0.71 19.56 34.05
N THR A 686 0.57 20.89 34.06
CA THR A 686 1.71 21.82 34.08
C THR A 686 2.02 22.35 35.49
N TRP A 687 3.15 23.05 35.61
CA TRP A 687 3.70 23.55 36.86
C TRP A 687 4.21 24.99 36.72
N PHE A 688 3.69 25.89 37.56
CA PHE A 688 4.10 27.28 37.63
C PHE A 688 5.10 27.48 38.77
N PRO A 689 6.26 28.11 38.52
CA PRO A 689 7.25 28.39 39.55
C PRO A 689 6.81 29.56 40.43
N VAL A 690 6.96 29.41 41.74
CA VAL A 690 6.75 30.47 42.74
C VAL A 690 8.11 30.88 43.28
N VAL A 691 8.42 32.16 43.19
CA VAL A 691 9.67 32.75 43.66
C VAL A 691 9.38 33.53 44.93
N GLU A 692 9.97 33.10 46.04
CA GLU A 692 9.94 33.85 47.29
C GLU A 692 11.21 34.70 47.36
N LYS A 693 11.06 36.00 47.62
CA LYS A 693 12.19 36.88 47.91
C LYS A 693 12.33 36.96 49.43
N GLU A 694 13.36 36.34 49.99
CA GLU A 694 13.83 36.68 51.33
C GLU A 694 14.64 38.00 51.22
N GLU A 695 14.51 38.89 52.20
CA GLU A 695 15.19 40.20 52.18
C GLU A 695 16.73 40.00 52.09
N GLY A 696 17.32 40.34 50.95
CA GLY A 696 18.78 40.37 50.75
C GLY A 696 19.39 39.29 49.85
N GLU A 697 18.63 38.32 49.35
CA GLU A 697 19.12 37.28 48.42
C GLU A 697 18.43 37.31 47.04
N GLU A 698 19.11 36.84 45.98
CA GLU A 698 18.49 36.59 44.68
C GLU A 698 17.43 35.48 44.82
N GLY A 699 16.15 35.84 44.63
CA GLY A 699 15.02 34.95 44.86
C GLY A 699 15.09 33.66 44.02
N GLY A 700 15.21 32.52 44.69
CA GLY A 700 15.10 31.18 44.10
C GLY A 700 13.67 30.65 44.06
N VAL A 701 13.40 29.63 43.24
CA VAL A 701 12.09 28.95 43.21
C VAL A 701 11.89 28.16 44.50
N SER A 702 10.89 28.53 45.30
CA SER A 702 10.56 27.86 46.57
C SER A 702 9.65 26.65 46.36
N ARG A 703 8.68 26.77 45.44
CA ARG A 703 7.67 25.74 45.16
C ARG A 703 7.14 25.84 43.73
N PHE A 704 6.54 24.74 43.27
CA PHE A 704 5.79 24.67 42.03
C PHE A 704 4.30 24.46 42.32
N VAL A 705 3.44 25.19 41.62
CA VAL A 705 1.99 25.13 41.77
C VAL A 705 1.36 24.63 40.48
N ARG A 706 0.44 23.66 40.58
CA ARG A 706 -0.36 23.22 39.44
C ARG A 706 -1.49 24.22 39.18
N PRO A 707 -1.83 24.52 37.92
CA PRO A 707 -2.85 25.53 37.61
C PRO A 707 -4.30 25.07 37.86
N ILE A 708 -4.51 23.84 38.35
CA ILE A 708 -5.85 23.25 38.46
C ILE A 708 -6.67 23.87 39.61
N VAL A 709 -7.79 24.47 39.24
CA VAL A 709 -8.79 25.05 40.14
C VAL A 709 -10.18 24.45 39.92
N ASP A 710 -11.06 24.62 40.91
CA ASP A 710 -12.45 24.16 40.87
C ASP A 710 -13.26 24.92 39.79
N ALA A 711 -13.69 24.19 38.74
CA ALA A 711 -14.47 24.75 37.65
C ALA A 711 -15.99 24.84 37.95
N LYS A 712 -16.43 24.48 39.17
CA LYS A 712 -17.78 24.81 39.65
C LYS A 712 -17.91 26.30 40.02
N HIS A 713 -16.78 27.01 40.12
CA HIS A 713 -16.75 28.45 40.32
C HIS A 713 -17.58 29.20 39.26
N PRO A 714 -18.46 30.17 39.61
CA PRO A 714 -19.40 30.79 38.67
C PRO A 714 -18.77 31.33 37.38
N ALA A 715 -17.56 31.90 37.51
CA ALA A 715 -16.79 32.46 36.40
C ALA A 715 -16.22 31.42 35.41
N LEU A 716 -16.25 30.12 35.75
CA LEU A 716 -15.66 29.04 34.96
C LEU A 716 -16.69 28.03 34.44
N ARG A 717 -17.99 28.26 34.68
CA ARG A 717 -19.06 27.30 34.38
C ARG A 717 -19.40 27.15 32.89
N SER A 718 -18.94 28.06 32.03
CA SER A 718 -19.21 27.99 30.59
C SER A 718 -18.02 28.46 29.76
N ALA A 719 -18.00 28.08 28.48
CA ALA A 719 -16.90 28.46 27.58
C ALA A 719 -16.88 29.99 27.37
N ALA A 720 -18.05 30.61 27.17
CA ALA A 720 -18.14 32.06 27.05
C ALA A 720 -17.59 32.78 28.29
N ARG A 721 -17.91 32.28 29.51
CA ARG A 721 -17.40 32.86 30.76
C ARG A 721 -15.87 32.67 30.88
N ARG A 722 -15.34 31.49 30.54
CA ARG A 722 -13.89 31.21 30.58
C ARG A 722 -13.07 32.02 29.56
N LEU A 723 -13.68 32.41 28.43
CA LEU A 723 -13.04 33.28 27.42
C LEU A 723 -13.42 34.76 27.55
N VAL A 724 -14.22 35.11 28.57
CA VAL A 724 -14.76 36.47 28.78
C VAL A 724 -15.50 37.00 27.54
N MET A 725 -16.21 36.12 26.84
CA MET A 725 -16.98 36.42 25.63
C MET A 725 -18.44 36.75 25.96
N ARG A 726 -18.68 37.93 26.55
CA ARG A 726 -20.02 38.38 27.01
C ARG A 726 -21.13 38.28 25.96
N GLN A 727 -20.79 38.44 24.68
CA GLN A 727 -21.74 38.33 23.57
C GLN A 727 -22.33 36.92 23.39
N LEU A 728 -21.63 35.87 23.86
CA LEU A 728 -22.05 34.48 23.76
C LEU A 728 -22.73 33.98 25.05
N GLU A 729 -22.57 34.68 26.17
CA GLU A 729 -23.18 34.28 27.46
C GLU A 729 -24.71 34.24 27.39
N GLY A 730 -25.33 35.06 26.53
CA GLY A 730 -26.78 35.05 26.32
C GLY A 730 -27.28 33.75 25.67
N ALA A 731 -26.46 33.12 24.83
CA ALA A 731 -26.80 31.86 24.16
C ALA A 731 -26.67 30.64 25.09
N GLU A 732 -25.79 30.72 26.09
CA GLU A 732 -25.56 29.68 27.10
C GLU A 732 -26.47 29.85 28.34
N LYS A 733 -27.44 30.77 28.27
CA LYS A 733 -28.30 31.13 29.41
C LYS A 733 -29.29 29.99 29.71
N GLY A 734 -29.21 29.42 30.90
CA GLY A 734 -30.03 28.28 31.32
C GLY A 734 -29.34 26.91 31.20
N GLU A 735 -28.11 26.86 30.68
CA GLU A 735 -27.30 25.63 30.64
C GLU A 735 -26.61 25.32 31.99
N ASP A 736 -26.68 26.25 32.96
CA ASP A 736 -26.10 26.06 34.30
C ASP A 736 -26.66 24.81 34.99
N ASP A 737 -27.95 24.49 34.81
CA ASP A 737 -28.57 23.27 35.35
C ASP A 737 -28.02 22.00 34.70
N LEU A 738 -27.71 22.04 33.39
CA LEU A 738 -27.07 20.93 32.68
C LEU A 738 -25.63 20.75 33.16
N TYR A 739 -24.93 21.85 33.41
CA TYR A 739 -23.58 21.84 33.96
C TYR A 739 -23.55 21.18 35.34
N ASP A 740 -24.50 21.48 36.23
CA ASP A 740 -24.59 20.87 37.56
C ASP A 740 -24.98 19.39 37.55
N ARG A 741 -25.64 18.90 36.49
CA ARG A 741 -25.96 17.46 36.32
C ARG A 741 -24.74 16.60 35.98
N THR A 742 -23.69 17.20 35.45
CA THR A 742 -22.40 16.53 35.28
C THR A 742 -21.61 16.66 36.60
N TRP A 743 -20.75 15.69 36.96
CA TRP A 743 -19.94 15.59 38.21
C TRP A 743 -19.92 16.77 39.21
#